data_AF-A0A816T254-F1
#
_entry.id   AF-A0A816T254-F1
#
_cell.length_a   1.000
_cell.length_b   1.000
_cell.length_c   1.000
_cell.angle_alpha   90.00
_cell.angle_beta   90.00
_cell.angle_gamma   90.00
#
_symmetry.space_group_name_H-M   'P 1'
#
loop_
_entity.id
_entity.type
_entity.pdbx_description
1 polymer ?
#
loop_
_entity_poly.entity_id
_entity_poly.type
_entity_poly.pdbx_seq_one_letter_code
_entity_poly.pdbx_strand_id
1 'polypeptide(L)'
;MSSYGRDTFMGEGTSACTMLINYHCNIIVQKVKTISKLELISFLDTCQREIKLSSNEPHLTSFNYILPALVLIRPSTLVAVARHKFFSLLRTPLMNAIDQWFQNCKLDEKQRLFFRNVTKFLKILFKNTETLDCNPSWLFASSFISMIATQIADLVKSKNYFSDKSKRELKSFTRLFSIYIDYQERINKETSFTKDILFQFVGPIVRCLCSNDYIDSFEMKKSSKNMMTRKERFFLIQCPSFIISYNSSRIEQMINSLLTAMVSQYGTLLNKTIPFIFQWNQPMFDAINHLLKLANHKSTNVKVFIDHLPFVNHILTLIDTSILYNNIVESLSSQETMLINTAISFLVKVTSEPTILTYIKQQKTTSILLRLTSTQYEPLRFNTYMLLAHTATEEDIKAMPKPGILVTVVYRSLNTLIREKPDDQNQMRQTLETLKNLVQHDQLKKSLVKINGVPTLVECTKKCIEVVLTSLFEILWTLSFLPDAANVLRANTEFIDKIQMISQSSSNEEMKKLCQGLVWKLIQEPEFLEKIAKKQQDKEDDDASETKVVIGDDGIEHVVRKKKSAQDDADRIFQYDMMISYCHANKDIVYKIHEYLLAQGFKIWIDLNNMFGPAMNAMAEAVENSEFVIMCMSDPYKQSTYCQAEAEYAFNCKRRLLPLIVQTGYRPDGWLGFMIGSRIYVNFGVCDFVTACEKLLNEISLQRKRPLPSATDKLGSHGKPSNKRSESPATSGTLSDEYTKRTISSNFKAKTLKHWTESDLFDFLFDQRLNELMPLCEKMDGQAIIQLYKMCLSQKNETYNLLNAELKSGQQIKLPISVFTRFLSIMERITEPPTPPIFIPIIEEELPYKPSNKSPISLYEMAGTYDNEQQRMIDRIKCIAFRGARDVGATFINRQWISDKIHRTTRFITDWWNKSYDQCFADYSN
;
A
#
# COMPACT_ATOMS: atom_id res chain seq x y z
N MET A 1 -9.57 52.11 6.86
CA MET A 1 -10.19 53.43 6.60
C MET A 1 -11.06 53.29 5.36
N SER A 2 -12.14 54.09 5.31
CA SER A 2 -13.27 54.13 4.36
C SER A 2 -14.23 52.92 4.32
N SER A 3 -15.46 53.17 4.81
CA SER A 3 -16.75 52.48 4.55
C SER A 3 -17.55 51.99 5.77
N TYR A 4 -17.37 52.57 6.95
CA TYR A 4 -18.43 52.57 7.96
C TYR A 4 -19.11 53.92 7.89
N GLY A 5 -20.35 53.93 7.40
CA GLY A 5 -21.18 55.11 7.25
C GLY A 5 -21.23 55.90 8.55
N ARG A 6 -20.82 57.17 8.46
CA ARG A 6 -21.50 58.22 9.22
C ARG A 6 -22.94 58.24 8.69
N ASP A 7 -23.88 58.47 9.57
CA ASP A 7 -25.32 58.57 9.29
C ASP A 7 -26.09 57.25 9.31
N THR A 8 -26.53 56.85 10.52
CA THR A 8 -27.93 56.53 10.86
C THR A 8 -28.01 56.05 12.32
N PHE A 9 -29.08 56.47 13.03
CA PHE A 9 -29.41 56.27 14.45
C PHE A 9 -28.91 57.32 15.48
N MET A 10 -29.19 58.60 15.22
CA MET A 10 -29.59 59.53 16.28
C MET A 10 -31.13 59.51 16.31
N GLY A 11 -31.70 58.53 16.99
CA GLY A 11 -33.12 58.51 17.34
C GLY A 11 -33.32 59.01 18.76
N GLU A 12 -34.33 59.84 18.97
CA GLU A 12 -34.80 60.30 20.27
C GLU A 12 -34.96 59.10 21.23
N GLY A 13 -34.26 59.14 22.39
CA GLY A 13 -34.28 58.07 23.40
C GLY A 13 -32.96 57.34 23.66
N THR A 14 -31.80 57.87 23.26
CA THR A 14 -30.50 57.28 23.64
C THR A 14 -30.14 57.59 25.09
N SER A 15 -29.96 56.56 25.94
CA SER A 15 -29.60 56.75 27.35
C SER A 15 -28.22 57.42 27.50
N ALA A 16 -28.05 58.23 28.55
CA ALA A 16 -26.77 58.88 28.86
C ALA A 16 -25.58 57.89 28.90
N CYS A 17 -25.80 56.68 29.43
CA CYS A 17 -24.82 55.60 29.42
C CYS A 17 -24.38 55.20 28.01
N THR A 18 -25.29 55.14 27.03
CA THR A 18 -24.95 54.75 25.65
C THR A 18 -24.09 55.81 24.96
N MET A 19 -24.35 57.10 25.21
CA MET A 19 -23.53 58.20 24.69
C MET A 19 -22.12 58.18 25.28
N LEU A 20 -22.00 57.96 26.59
CA LEU A 20 -20.71 57.85 27.28
C LEU A 20 -19.89 56.66 26.76
N ILE A 21 -20.52 55.49 26.58
CA ILE A 21 -19.87 54.31 26.01
C ILE A 21 -19.42 54.57 24.57
N ASN A 22 -20.23 55.22 23.74
CA ASN A 22 -19.85 55.56 22.37
C ASN A 22 -18.64 56.52 22.34
N TYR A 23 -18.61 57.52 23.22
CA TYR A 23 -17.47 58.42 23.36
C TYR A 23 -16.18 57.67 23.72
N HIS A 24 -16.21 56.78 24.72
CA HIS A 24 -15.05 55.96 25.09
C HIS A 24 -14.62 54.98 23.99
N CYS A 25 -15.57 54.39 23.25
CA CYS A 25 -15.28 53.55 22.09
C CYS A 25 -14.52 54.33 21.01
N ASN A 26 -14.93 55.57 20.70
CA ASN A 26 -14.25 56.41 19.70
C ASN A 26 -12.81 56.74 20.09
N ILE A 27 -12.55 57.02 21.38
CA ILE A 27 -11.19 57.24 21.90
C ILE A 27 -10.32 56.00 21.68
N ILE A 28 -10.85 54.81 21.94
CA ILE A 28 -10.12 53.55 21.74
C ILE A 28 -9.85 53.29 20.27
N VAL A 29 -10.84 53.53 19.40
CA VAL A 29 -10.69 53.38 17.95
C VAL A 29 -9.55 54.27 17.44
N GLN A 30 -9.37 55.48 17.98
CA GLN A 30 -8.25 56.37 17.65
C GLN A 30 -6.90 55.85 18.19
N LYS A 31 -6.89 55.14 19.32
CA LYS A 31 -5.69 54.57 19.96
C LYS A 31 -5.40 53.10 19.61
N VAL A 32 -6.07 52.52 18.61
CA VAL A 32 -6.00 51.08 18.27
C VAL A 32 -4.58 50.50 18.16
N LYS A 33 -3.61 51.29 17.66
CA LYS A 33 -2.22 50.83 17.47
C LYS A 33 -1.34 51.02 18.73
N THR A 34 -1.73 51.83 19.70
CA THR A 34 -0.87 52.25 20.82
C THR A 34 -1.45 51.92 22.19
N ILE A 35 -2.68 51.39 22.25
CA ILE A 35 -3.37 51.08 23.50
C ILE A 35 -2.63 49.99 24.31
N SER A 36 -2.36 50.32 25.57
CA SER A 36 -1.75 49.40 26.53
C SER A 36 -2.78 48.44 27.14
N LYS A 37 -2.30 47.33 27.73
CA LYS A 37 -3.16 46.38 28.47
C LYS A 37 -3.92 47.05 29.61
N LEU A 38 -3.26 47.95 30.37
CA LEU A 38 -3.86 48.63 31.53
C LEU A 38 -4.96 49.61 31.11
N GLU A 39 -4.73 50.38 30.05
CA GLU A 39 -5.77 51.27 29.49
C GLU A 39 -7.00 50.48 29.01
N LEU A 40 -6.77 49.33 28.39
CA LEU A 40 -7.87 48.46 27.94
C LEU A 40 -8.66 47.86 29.12
N ILE A 41 -7.99 47.47 30.21
CA ILE A 41 -8.65 47.01 31.44
C ILE A 41 -9.51 48.14 32.03
N SER A 42 -8.93 49.34 32.19
CA SER A 42 -9.66 50.50 32.72
C SER A 42 -10.90 50.85 31.89
N PHE A 43 -10.80 50.76 30.57
CA PHE A 43 -11.97 50.91 29.70
C PHE A 43 -13.02 49.83 29.95
N LEU A 44 -12.63 48.56 30.00
CA LEU A 44 -13.56 47.45 30.22
C LEU A 44 -14.23 47.54 31.60
N ASP A 45 -13.53 48.01 32.63
CA ASP A 45 -14.08 48.29 33.96
C ASP A 45 -15.11 49.41 33.92
N THR A 46 -14.83 50.48 33.16
CA THR A 46 -15.75 51.61 32.95
C THR A 46 -17.01 51.13 32.24
N CYS A 47 -16.87 50.41 31.12
CA CYS A 47 -18.00 49.82 30.42
C CYS A 47 -18.79 48.85 31.30
N GLN A 48 -18.12 48.04 32.11
CA GLN A 48 -18.78 47.10 33.01
C GLN A 48 -19.63 47.82 34.07
N ARG A 49 -19.13 48.93 34.62
CA ARG A 49 -19.85 49.75 35.60
C ARG A 49 -21.08 50.40 34.98
N GLU A 50 -20.93 51.06 33.84
CA GLU A 50 -22.02 51.75 33.14
C GLU A 50 -23.12 50.79 32.71
N ILE A 51 -22.76 49.61 32.18
CA ILE A 51 -23.72 48.60 31.76
C ILE A 51 -24.47 48.03 32.97
N LYS A 52 -23.85 47.88 34.14
CA LYS A 52 -24.54 47.38 35.34
C LYS A 52 -25.52 48.39 35.96
N LEU A 53 -25.28 49.69 35.77
CA LEU A 53 -26.13 50.75 36.32
C LEU A 53 -27.40 50.99 35.49
N SER A 54 -27.41 50.59 34.21
CA SER A 54 -28.57 50.75 33.34
C SER A 54 -29.60 49.63 33.50
N SER A 55 -30.88 49.95 33.67
CA SER A 55 -31.97 48.97 33.77
C SER A 55 -32.39 48.41 32.40
N ASN A 56 -32.33 47.08 32.29
CA ASN A 56 -32.88 46.10 31.32
C ASN A 56 -32.88 46.32 29.79
N GLU A 57 -32.88 47.53 29.21
CA GLU A 57 -32.98 47.70 27.74
C GLU A 57 -31.74 48.27 26.99
N PRO A 58 -30.85 49.13 27.52
CA PRO A 58 -29.79 49.75 26.72
C PRO A 58 -28.49 48.92 26.57
N HIS A 59 -28.45 47.68 27.10
CA HIS A 59 -27.25 46.85 27.06
C HIS A 59 -26.85 46.43 25.63
N LEU A 60 -27.82 46.06 24.78
CA LEU A 60 -27.54 45.58 23.42
C LEU A 60 -26.94 46.67 22.51
N THR A 61 -27.45 47.89 22.61
CA THR A 61 -26.92 49.04 21.87
C THR A 61 -25.48 49.33 22.29
N SER A 62 -25.22 49.31 23.59
CA SER A 62 -23.87 49.51 24.14
C SER A 62 -22.88 48.44 23.67
N PHE A 63 -23.26 47.16 23.71
CA PHE A 63 -22.42 46.08 23.19
C PHE A 63 -22.15 46.19 21.68
N ASN A 64 -23.12 46.70 20.90
CA ASN A 64 -22.96 46.92 19.47
C ASN A 64 -21.95 48.01 19.12
N TYR A 65 -21.66 48.94 20.04
CA TYR A 65 -20.54 49.89 19.90
C TYR A 65 -19.21 49.30 20.40
N ILE A 66 -19.23 48.60 21.54
CA ILE A 66 -18.00 48.08 22.19
C ILE A 66 -17.36 46.97 21.35
N LEU A 67 -18.12 45.97 20.90
CA LEU A 67 -17.54 44.78 20.26
C LEU A 67 -16.80 45.10 18.95
N PRO A 68 -17.33 45.92 18.03
CA PRO A 68 -16.58 46.34 16.85
C PRO A 68 -15.31 47.15 17.18
N ALA A 69 -15.35 48.00 18.20
CA ALA A 69 -14.18 48.76 18.64
C ALA A 69 -13.07 47.82 19.17
N LEU A 70 -13.43 46.81 19.96
CA LEU A 70 -12.49 45.81 20.47
C LEU A 70 -11.86 44.96 19.36
N VAL A 71 -12.61 44.64 18.30
CA VAL A 71 -12.12 43.87 17.15
C VAL A 71 -10.98 44.56 16.40
N LEU A 72 -10.90 45.90 16.47
CA LEU A 72 -9.85 46.66 15.79
C LEU A 72 -8.51 46.63 16.54
N ILE A 73 -8.51 46.36 17.85
CA ILE A 73 -7.32 46.36 18.71
C ILE A 73 -6.33 45.25 18.30
N ARG A 74 -5.04 45.49 18.53
CA ARG A 74 -3.99 44.47 18.32
C ARG A 74 -4.36 43.15 19.03
N PRO A 75 -4.30 42.00 18.33
CA PRO A 75 -4.72 40.73 18.91
C PRO A 75 -3.99 40.32 20.19
N SER A 76 -2.69 40.62 20.31
CA SER A 76 -1.90 40.32 21.52
C SER A 76 -2.43 41.04 22.77
N THR A 77 -2.76 42.34 22.64
CA THR A 77 -3.35 43.12 23.73
C THR A 77 -4.76 42.63 24.08
N LEU A 78 -5.53 42.22 23.08
CA LEU A 78 -6.90 41.74 23.27
C LEU A 78 -6.94 40.37 23.98
N VAL A 79 -6.05 39.44 23.61
CA VAL A 79 -5.91 38.14 24.26
C VAL A 79 -5.52 38.30 25.73
N ALA A 80 -4.67 39.28 26.05
CA ALA A 80 -4.26 39.56 27.42
C ALA A 80 -5.40 39.98 28.36
N VAL A 81 -6.55 40.42 27.82
CA VAL A 81 -7.75 40.79 28.59
C VAL A 81 -8.91 39.81 28.41
N ALA A 82 -8.73 38.68 27.71
CA ALA A 82 -9.80 37.73 27.39
C ALA A 82 -10.59 37.21 28.61
N ARG A 83 -9.96 37.14 29.79
CA ARG A 83 -10.57 36.71 31.06
C ARG A 83 -11.27 37.83 31.85
N HIS A 84 -11.35 39.04 31.30
CA HIS A 84 -11.97 40.17 31.99
C HIS A 84 -13.44 39.89 32.33
N LYS A 85 -13.88 40.30 33.53
CA LYS A 85 -15.25 40.07 34.03
C LYS A 85 -16.32 40.72 33.15
N PHE A 86 -15.98 41.76 32.40
CA PHE A 86 -16.86 42.37 31.39
C PHE A 86 -17.45 41.33 30.42
N PHE A 87 -16.64 40.39 29.94
CA PHE A 87 -17.09 39.45 28.90
C PHE A 87 -18.16 38.47 29.38
N SER A 88 -18.27 38.21 30.69
CA SER A 88 -19.35 37.36 31.21
C SER A 88 -20.73 38.01 31.06
N LEU A 89 -20.81 39.35 30.92
CA LEU A 89 -22.07 40.07 30.66
C LEU A 89 -22.63 39.79 29.25
N LEU A 90 -21.80 39.30 28.32
CA LEU A 90 -22.25 38.93 26.96
C LEU A 90 -23.08 37.64 26.95
N ARG A 91 -22.97 36.82 28.01
CA ARG A 91 -23.56 35.49 28.07
C ARG A 91 -25.07 35.52 28.00
N THR A 92 -25.75 36.23 28.91
CA THR A 92 -27.21 36.23 29.00
C THR A 92 -27.88 36.79 27.74
N PRO A 93 -27.44 37.93 27.18
CA PRO A 93 -28.02 38.45 25.93
C PRO A 93 -27.79 37.51 24.74
N LEU A 94 -26.66 36.80 24.70
CA LEU A 94 -26.39 35.81 23.65
C LEU A 94 -27.28 34.57 23.81
N MET A 95 -27.47 34.07 25.04
CA MET A 95 -28.40 32.98 25.34
C MET A 95 -29.81 33.31 24.88
N ASN A 96 -30.31 34.49 25.26
CA ASN A 96 -31.66 34.92 24.89
C ASN A 96 -31.81 35.08 23.37
N ALA A 97 -30.81 35.64 22.68
CA ALA A 97 -30.85 35.78 21.22
C ALA A 97 -30.83 34.43 20.49
N ILE A 98 -30.07 33.45 20.99
CA ILE A 98 -30.06 32.09 20.44
C ILE A 98 -31.41 31.41 20.70
N ASP A 99 -31.90 31.44 21.95
CA ASP A 99 -33.17 30.80 22.33
C ASP A 99 -34.37 31.36 21.56
N GLN A 100 -34.50 32.69 21.48
CA GLN A 100 -35.54 33.35 20.67
C GLN A 100 -35.45 32.98 19.18
N TRP A 101 -34.24 32.90 18.63
CA TRP A 101 -34.05 32.50 17.24
C TRP A 101 -34.48 31.04 17.00
N PHE A 102 -34.09 30.12 17.88
CA PHE A 102 -34.52 28.73 17.79
C PHE A 102 -36.00 28.54 18.07
N GLN A 103 -36.68 29.42 18.82
CA GLN A 103 -38.15 29.39 18.97
C GLN A 103 -38.89 30.00 17.76
N ASN A 104 -38.20 30.23 16.62
CA ASN A 104 -38.72 30.90 15.42
C ASN A 104 -39.21 32.35 15.65
N CYS A 105 -38.79 33.00 16.74
CA CYS A 105 -39.08 34.42 16.94
C CYS A 105 -38.19 35.28 16.04
N LYS A 106 -38.75 36.33 15.43
CA LYS A 106 -38.00 37.27 14.61
C LYS A 106 -37.14 38.16 15.51
N LEU A 107 -35.83 37.94 15.50
CA LEU A 107 -34.90 38.83 16.19
C LEU A 107 -35.01 40.27 15.68
N ASP A 108 -34.99 41.23 16.60
CA ASP A 108 -34.89 42.64 16.25
C ASP A 108 -33.53 42.96 15.59
N GLU A 109 -33.38 44.16 15.01
CA GLU A 109 -32.13 44.54 14.34
C GLU A 109 -30.94 44.65 15.31
N LYS A 110 -31.16 45.11 16.54
CA LYS A 110 -30.14 45.29 17.57
C LYS A 110 -29.59 43.94 18.06
N GLN A 111 -30.47 42.96 18.30
CA GLN A 111 -30.18 41.59 18.67
C GLN A 111 -29.41 40.86 17.57
N ARG A 112 -29.83 41.01 16.29
CA ARG A 112 -29.09 40.43 15.16
C ARG A 112 -27.69 41.01 15.03
N LEU A 113 -27.58 42.34 15.15
CA LEU A 113 -26.30 43.04 15.08
C LEU A 113 -25.38 42.57 16.22
N PHE A 114 -25.93 42.44 17.42
CA PHE A 114 -25.23 41.93 18.60
C PHE A 114 -24.74 40.51 18.38
N PHE A 115 -25.61 39.60 17.95
CA PHE A 115 -25.25 38.21 17.69
C PHE A 115 -24.13 38.09 16.65
N ARG A 116 -24.20 38.90 15.58
CA ARG A 116 -23.14 38.98 14.57
C ARG A 116 -21.82 39.50 15.15
N ASN A 117 -21.86 40.57 15.94
CA ASN A 117 -20.67 41.23 16.47
C ASN A 117 -19.98 40.37 17.54
N VAL A 118 -20.74 39.75 18.44
CA VAL A 118 -20.20 38.83 19.46
C VAL A 118 -19.51 37.64 18.81
N THR A 119 -20.17 36.97 17.85
CA THR A 119 -19.57 35.78 17.20
C THR A 119 -18.34 36.12 16.37
N LYS A 120 -18.29 37.30 15.74
CA LYS A 120 -17.08 37.80 15.07
C LYS A 120 -15.95 38.08 16.06
N PHE A 121 -16.26 38.78 17.14
CA PHE A 121 -15.32 39.09 18.21
C PHE A 121 -14.71 37.81 18.80
N LEU A 122 -15.56 36.85 19.19
CA LEU A 122 -15.11 35.58 19.76
C LEU A 122 -14.22 34.78 18.80
N LYS A 123 -14.54 34.75 17.49
CA LYS A 123 -13.70 34.05 16.50
C LYS A 123 -12.32 34.69 16.37
N ILE A 124 -12.24 36.03 16.40
CA ILE A 124 -10.96 36.75 16.34
C ILE A 124 -10.16 36.53 17.63
N LEU A 125 -10.81 36.61 18.78
CA LEU A 125 -10.19 36.31 20.07
C LEU A 125 -9.59 34.91 20.07
N PHE A 126 -10.39 33.90 19.68
CA PHE A 126 -9.98 32.50 19.65
C PHE A 126 -8.87 32.19 18.62
N LYS A 127 -8.91 32.84 17.45
CA LYS A 127 -7.87 32.63 16.42
C LYS A 127 -6.48 33.06 16.91
N ASN A 128 -6.41 34.01 17.85
CA ASN A 128 -5.16 34.58 18.34
C ASN A 128 -4.78 34.10 19.76
N THR A 129 -5.57 33.25 20.41
CA THR A 129 -5.17 32.60 21.68
C THR A 129 -4.25 31.42 21.39
N GLU A 130 -3.10 31.37 22.05
CA GLU A 130 -2.16 30.23 21.94
C GLU A 130 -2.53 29.12 22.93
N THR A 131 -2.80 29.46 24.19
CA THR A 131 -3.16 28.50 25.26
C THR A 131 -4.67 28.44 25.49
N LEU A 132 -5.21 27.22 25.67
CA LEU A 132 -6.63 26.99 25.95
C LEU A 132 -7.14 27.73 27.21
N ASP A 133 -6.26 27.91 28.19
CA ASP A 133 -6.54 28.61 29.44
C ASP A 133 -7.00 30.06 29.25
N CYS A 134 -6.53 30.76 28.22
CA CYS A 134 -6.84 32.17 28.04
C CYS A 134 -8.27 32.45 27.57
N ASN A 135 -9.06 31.42 27.26
CA ASN A 135 -10.40 31.61 26.71
C ASN A 135 -11.42 32.07 27.78
N PRO A 136 -12.48 32.81 27.39
CA PRO A 136 -13.51 33.23 28.33
C PRO A 136 -14.26 32.02 28.92
N SER A 137 -14.13 31.80 30.23
CA SER A 137 -14.69 30.61 30.92
C SER A 137 -16.22 30.47 30.78
N TRP A 138 -16.94 31.59 30.60
CA TRP A 138 -18.39 31.60 30.41
C TRP A 138 -18.83 30.93 29.10
N LEU A 139 -17.98 30.92 28.06
CA LEU A 139 -18.28 30.33 26.75
C LEU A 139 -18.40 28.80 26.81
N PHE A 140 -17.75 28.20 27.81
CA PHE A 140 -17.71 26.76 28.08
C PHE A 140 -18.46 26.40 29.36
N ALA A 141 -19.29 27.30 29.89
CA ALA A 141 -20.11 27.01 31.06
C ALA A 141 -21.15 25.92 30.72
N SER A 142 -21.30 24.91 31.59
CA SER A 142 -22.19 23.76 31.36
C SER A 142 -23.61 24.16 30.99
N SER A 143 -24.20 25.17 31.65
CA SER A 143 -25.55 25.64 31.31
C SER A 143 -25.66 26.35 29.96
N PHE A 144 -24.58 26.94 29.42
CA PHE A 144 -24.58 27.50 28.07
C PHE A 144 -24.49 26.40 27.01
N ILE A 145 -23.59 25.45 27.21
CA ILE A 145 -23.40 24.30 26.32
C ILE A 145 -24.66 23.42 26.30
N SER A 146 -25.24 23.11 27.46
CA SER A 146 -26.47 22.34 27.57
C SER A 146 -27.64 23.01 26.84
N MET A 147 -27.80 24.34 26.96
CA MET A 147 -28.81 25.07 26.20
C MET A 147 -28.60 24.88 24.69
N ILE A 148 -27.39 25.11 24.16
CA ILE A 148 -27.11 24.94 22.73
C ILE A 148 -27.33 23.48 22.29
N ALA A 149 -26.96 22.50 23.12
CA ALA A 149 -27.11 21.07 22.84
C ALA A 149 -28.59 20.69 22.68
N THR A 150 -29.44 21.17 23.58
CA THR A 150 -30.91 20.99 23.50
C THR A 150 -31.47 21.63 22.24
N GLN A 151 -31.04 22.85 21.90
CA GLN A 151 -31.47 23.55 20.69
C GLN A 151 -31.09 22.79 19.41
N ILE A 152 -29.87 22.21 19.35
CA ILE A 152 -29.46 21.34 18.24
C ILE A 152 -30.31 20.08 18.17
N ALA A 153 -30.66 19.47 19.31
CA ALA A 153 -31.50 18.27 19.35
C ALA A 153 -32.92 18.56 18.84
N ASP A 154 -33.45 19.73 19.13
CA ASP A 154 -34.79 20.15 18.70
C ASP A 154 -34.87 20.52 17.22
N LEU A 155 -33.73 20.75 16.53
CA LEU A 155 -33.70 20.94 15.08
C LEU A 155 -34.33 19.77 14.31
N VAL A 156 -34.25 18.55 14.86
CA VAL A 156 -34.80 17.33 14.25
C VAL A 156 -36.33 17.31 14.28
N LYS A 157 -36.95 18.03 15.22
CA LYS A 157 -38.40 17.95 15.48
C LYS A 157 -39.24 18.88 14.62
N SER A 158 -38.65 19.87 13.95
CA SER A 158 -39.41 20.87 13.18
C SER A 158 -38.73 21.23 11.86
N LYS A 159 -39.51 21.09 10.78
CA LYS A 159 -39.06 21.29 9.39
C LYS A 159 -38.70 22.76 9.05
N ASN A 160 -39.05 23.73 9.91
CA ASN A 160 -39.14 25.15 9.53
C ASN A 160 -38.06 26.11 10.10
N TYR A 161 -37.08 25.65 10.89
CA TYR A 161 -36.10 26.55 11.54
C TYR A 161 -35.19 27.34 10.57
N PHE A 162 -34.98 26.82 9.36
CA PHE A 162 -34.08 27.41 8.37
C PHE A 162 -34.80 27.97 7.14
N SER A 163 -35.86 28.75 7.36
CA SER A 163 -36.45 29.55 6.28
C SER A 163 -35.44 30.55 5.70
N ASP A 164 -35.63 30.96 4.45
CA ASP A 164 -34.77 31.93 3.76
C ASP A 164 -34.58 33.27 4.51
N LYS A 165 -35.47 33.56 5.46
CA LYS A 165 -35.46 34.75 6.33
C LYS A 165 -34.47 34.67 7.50
N SER A 166 -33.95 33.50 7.89
CA SER A 166 -32.99 33.29 9.00
C SER A 166 -31.52 33.12 8.56
N LYS A 167 -31.24 33.51 7.32
CA LYS A 167 -29.94 33.37 6.64
C LYS A 167 -28.77 34.06 7.34
N ARG A 168 -29.00 35.13 8.10
CA ARG A 168 -27.93 35.93 8.76
C ARG A 168 -27.59 35.38 10.14
N GLU A 169 -28.62 34.94 10.85
CA GLU A 169 -28.62 34.33 12.17
C GLU A 169 -27.88 33.00 12.11
N LEU A 170 -28.21 32.15 11.13
CA LEU A 170 -27.49 30.91 10.87
C LEU A 170 -26.01 31.16 10.59
N LYS A 171 -25.64 32.21 9.85
CA LYS A 171 -24.22 32.55 9.60
C LYS A 171 -23.48 32.95 10.90
N SER A 172 -24.18 33.58 11.84
CA SER A 172 -23.62 33.91 13.15
C SER A 172 -23.50 32.65 14.02
N PHE A 173 -24.53 31.81 14.04
CA PHE A 173 -24.52 30.54 14.76
C PHE A 173 -23.43 29.58 14.25
N THR A 174 -23.31 29.40 12.93
CA THR A 174 -22.21 28.60 12.35
C THR A 174 -20.83 29.13 12.74
N ARG A 175 -20.67 30.45 12.85
CA ARG A 175 -19.40 31.03 13.32
C ARG A 175 -19.14 30.69 14.79
N LEU A 176 -20.16 30.77 15.64
CA LEU A 176 -20.07 30.34 17.05
C LEU A 176 -19.69 28.85 17.12
N PHE A 177 -20.40 28.01 16.37
CA PHE A 177 -20.18 26.57 16.36
C PHE A 177 -18.76 26.19 15.88
N SER A 178 -18.24 26.89 14.87
CA SER A 178 -16.85 26.70 14.42
C SER A 178 -15.80 26.99 15.50
N ILE A 179 -16.10 27.83 16.51
CA ILE A 179 -15.18 28.06 17.64
C ILE A 179 -15.10 26.81 18.52
N TYR A 180 -16.22 26.11 18.70
CA TYR A 180 -16.24 24.86 19.46
C TYR A 180 -15.50 23.73 18.73
N ILE A 181 -15.61 23.65 17.41
CA ILE A 181 -14.82 22.72 16.59
C ILE A 181 -13.32 23.02 16.77
N ASP A 182 -12.88 24.25 16.52
CA ASP A 182 -11.47 24.63 16.65
C ASP A 182 -10.94 24.39 18.08
N TYR A 183 -11.77 24.58 19.11
CA TYR A 183 -11.43 24.32 20.51
C TYR A 183 -11.24 22.83 20.78
N GLN A 184 -12.14 21.99 20.28
CA GLN A 184 -12.03 20.54 20.42
C GLN A 184 -10.78 19.99 19.72
N GLU A 185 -10.46 20.48 18.53
CA GLU A 185 -9.24 20.09 17.81
C GLU A 185 -7.95 20.45 18.57
N ARG A 186 -7.96 21.56 19.32
CA ARG A 186 -6.83 21.95 20.19
C ARG A 186 -6.76 21.11 21.46
N ILE A 187 -7.89 20.79 22.10
CA ILE A 187 -7.92 19.90 23.28
C ILE A 187 -7.26 18.56 22.95
N ASN A 188 -7.57 17.96 21.81
CA ASN A 188 -6.99 16.66 21.45
C ASN A 188 -5.45 16.68 21.29
N LYS A 189 -4.83 17.86 21.17
CA LYS A 189 -3.38 18.02 21.12
C LYS A 189 -2.76 18.22 22.51
N GLU A 190 -3.53 18.69 23.48
CA GLU A 190 -3.09 18.96 24.86
C GLU A 190 -3.57 17.81 25.78
N THR A 191 -2.66 16.92 26.17
CA THR A 191 -2.93 15.64 26.87
C THR A 191 -3.49 15.76 28.30
N SER A 192 -3.75 16.96 28.82
CA SER A 192 -3.98 17.21 30.26
C SER A 192 -5.37 17.70 30.68
N PHE A 193 -6.31 17.96 29.76
CA PHE A 193 -7.60 18.59 30.14
C PHE A 193 -8.69 17.58 30.56
N THR A 194 -9.12 17.69 31.83
CA THR A 194 -9.98 16.70 32.54
C THR A 194 -11.49 16.97 32.46
N LYS A 195 -11.99 17.95 31.68
CA LYS A 195 -13.44 18.22 31.55
C LYS A 195 -13.87 18.47 30.10
N ASP A 196 -14.26 17.38 29.43
CA ASP A 196 -14.85 17.41 28.08
C ASP A 196 -16.34 17.81 28.14
N ILE A 197 -16.59 19.10 28.39
CA ILE A 197 -17.96 19.66 28.49
C ILE A 197 -18.65 19.62 27.12
N LEU A 198 -17.90 19.71 26.02
CA LEU A 198 -18.43 19.74 24.66
C LEU A 198 -19.03 18.40 24.21
N PHE A 199 -18.74 17.29 24.92
CA PHE A 199 -19.34 15.98 24.64
C PHE A 199 -20.89 16.01 24.63
N GLN A 200 -21.49 16.96 25.35
CA GLN A 200 -22.94 17.19 25.34
C GLN A 200 -23.51 17.47 23.93
N PHE A 201 -22.69 17.95 22.99
CA PHE A 201 -23.11 18.17 21.60
C PHE A 201 -23.16 16.90 20.75
N VAL A 202 -22.38 15.87 21.09
CA VAL A 202 -22.24 14.67 20.24
C VAL A 202 -23.58 13.95 20.06
N GLY A 203 -24.33 13.71 21.13
CA GLY A 203 -25.64 13.05 21.07
C GLY A 203 -26.67 13.77 20.19
N PRO A 204 -26.94 15.07 20.44
CA PRO A 204 -27.78 15.90 19.58
C PRO A 204 -27.35 15.93 18.11
N ILE A 205 -26.05 16.04 17.83
CA ILE A 205 -25.54 16.06 16.46
C ILE A 205 -25.76 14.72 15.77
N VAL A 206 -25.49 13.60 16.44
CA VAL A 206 -25.73 12.26 15.88
C VAL A 206 -27.22 12.06 15.55
N ARG A 207 -28.13 12.44 16.46
CA ARG A 207 -29.58 12.41 16.16
C ARG A 207 -29.95 13.26 14.96
N CYS A 208 -29.29 14.41 14.81
CA CYS A 208 -29.51 15.30 13.69
C CYS A 208 -29.00 14.73 12.36
N LEU A 209 -27.80 14.15 12.35
CA LEU A 209 -27.24 13.51 11.17
C LEU A 209 -28.05 12.26 10.77
N CYS A 210 -28.63 11.51 11.71
CA CYS A 210 -29.53 10.39 11.42
C CYS A 210 -30.95 10.80 11.00
N SER A 211 -31.27 12.09 10.92
CA SER A 211 -32.63 12.56 10.62
C SER A 211 -32.92 12.61 9.12
N ASN A 212 -34.20 12.47 8.75
CA ASN A 212 -34.65 12.65 7.35
C ASN A 212 -34.34 14.04 6.80
N ASP A 213 -34.28 15.09 7.62
CA ASP A 213 -33.93 16.45 7.17
C ASP A 213 -32.46 16.56 6.70
N TYR A 214 -31.56 15.79 7.31
CA TYR A 214 -30.18 15.68 6.86
C TYR A 214 -30.12 14.96 5.51
N ILE A 215 -30.92 13.91 5.34
CA ILE A 215 -31.06 13.15 4.10
C ILE A 215 -31.63 14.04 2.98
N ASP A 216 -32.70 14.78 3.25
CA ASP A 216 -33.34 15.70 2.31
C ASP A 216 -32.40 16.84 1.90
N SER A 217 -31.45 17.23 2.76
CA SER A 217 -30.43 18.22 2.42
C SER A 217 -29.48 17.74 1.29
N PHE A 218 -29.45 16.44 1.01
CA PHE A 218 -28.74 15.87 -0.12
C PHE A 218 -29.57 15.74 -1.39
N GLU A 219 -30.89 15.81 -1.29
CA GLU A 219 -31.76 15.94 -2.45
C GLU A 219 -31.63 17.37 -2.99
N MET A 220 -30.51 17.64 -3.66
CA MET A 220 -30.26 18.88 -4.37
C MET A 220 -31.35 19.04 -5.43
N LYS A 221 -32.47 19.67 -5.07
CA LYS A 221 -33.48 20.12 -6.03
C LYS A 221 -32.73 20.94 -7.07
N LYS A 222 -32.85 20.55 -8.34
CA LYS A 222 -32.34 21.26 -9.53
C LYS A 222 -32.72 22.74 -9.44
N SER A 223 -31.93 23.53 -8.74
CA SER A 223 -31.98 24.97 -8.79
C SER A 223 -30.74 25.38 -9.57
N SER A 224 -30.95 26.21 -10.58
CA SER A 224 -30.02 26.57 -11.66
C SER A 224 -28.71 27.25 -11.24
N LYS A 225 -28.37 27.22 -9.95
CA LYS A 225 -27.11 27.66 -9.38
C LYS A 225 -26.69 26.62 -8.36
N ASN A 226 -25.71 25.79 -8.72
CA ASN A 226 -25.05 24.78 -7.86
C ASN A 226 -24.40 25.40 -6.62
N MET A 227 -25.17 26.00 -5.71
CA MET A 227 -24.71 26.65 -4.49
C MET A 227 -25.42 26.03 -3.29
N MET A 228 -24.65 25.29 -2.52
CA MET A 228 -25.10 24.67 -1.28
C MET A 228 -25.63 25.73 -0.31
N THR A 229 -26.87 25.56 0.17
CA THR A 229 -27.53 26.50 1.08
C THR A 229 -26.78 26.59 2.41
N ARG A 230 -27.03 27.63 3.20
CA ARG A 230 -26.39 27.74 4.53
C ARG A 230 -26.83 26.62 5.48
N LYS A 231 -28.07 26.13 5.33
CA LYS A 231 -28.61 24.97 6.04
C LYS A 231 -27.78 23.74 5.70
N GLU A 232 -27.62 23.43 4.41
CA GLU A 232 -26.81 22.32 3.93
C GLU A 232 -25.35 22.44 4.38
N ARG A 233 -24.73 23.63 4.35
CA ARG A 233 -23.36 23.81 4.87
C ARG A 233 -23.23 23.50 6.34
N PHE A 234 -24.21 23.86 7.17
CA PHE A 234 -24.18 23.53 8.57
C PHE A 234 -24.26 22.01 8.79
N PHE A 235 -25.21 21.37 8.12
CA PHE A 235 -25.42 19.93 8.25
C PHE A 235 -24.30 19.10 7.63
N LEU A 236 -23.90 19.37 6.39
CA LEU A 236 -22.97 18.53 5.63
C LEU A 236 -21.50 18.79 5.94
N ILE A 237 -21.16 19.93 6.55
CA ILE A 237 -19.77 20.30 6.83
C ILE A 237 -19.55 20.43 8.34
N GLN A 238 -20.31 21.29 9.03
CA GLN A 238 -20.01 21.64 10.42
C GLN A 238 -20.32 20.52 11.40
N CYS A 239 -21.48 19.87 11.26
CA CYS A 239 -21.87 18.76 12.13
C CYS A 239 -20.89 17.56 12.02
N PRO A 240 -20.55 17.04 10.82
CA PRO A 240 -19.54 16.00 10.66
C PRO A 240 -18.16 16.45 11.16
N SER A 241 -17.74 17.69 10.84
CA SER A 241 -16.45 18.22 11.31
C SER A 241 -16.33 18.21 12.83
N PHE A 242 -17.41 18.50 13.56
CA PHE A 242 -17.40 18.40 15.01
C PHE A 242 -17.21 16.96 15.49
N ILE A 243 -17.92 15.99 14.92
CA ILE A 243 -17.74 14.57 15.28
C ILE A 243 -16.32 14.08 14.97
N ILE A 244 -15.78 14.45 13.80
CA ILE A 244 -14.40 14.10 13.38
C ILE A 244 -13.35 14.70 14.31
N SER A 245 -13.64 15.86 14.92
CA SER A 245 -12.73 16.50 15.86
C SER A 245 -12.56 15.76 17.19
N TYR A 246 -13.25 14.63 17.44
CA TYR A 246 -13.16 13.86 18.68
C TYR A 246 -12.33 12.57 18.53
N ASN A 247 -11.18 12.50 19.19
CA ASN A 247 -10.32 11.31 19.16
C ASN A 247 -10.56 10.30 20.31
N SER A 248 -11.73 10.32 20.96
CA SER A 248 -12.03 9.46 22.12
C SER A 248 -12.63 8.11 21.72
N SER A 249 -12.33 7.04 22.46
CA SER A 249 -13.04 5.76 22.34
C SER A 249 -14.52 5.86 22.71
N ARG A 250 -14.91 6.89 23.48
CA ARG A 250 -16.30 7.11 23.93
C ARG A 250 -17.29 7.32 22.78
N ILE A 251 -16.83 7.78 21.61
CA ILE A 251 -17.70 8.04 20.46
C ILE A 251 -17.79 6.85 19.49
N GLU A 252 -17.07 5.76 19.73
CA GLU A 252 -17.02 4.60 18.82
C GLU A 252 -18.40 4.04 18.53
N GLN A 253 -19.19 3.72 19.56
CA GLN A 253 -20.56 3.20 19.40
C GLN A 253 -21.48 4.18 18.65
N MET A 254 -21.27 5.48 18.84
CA MET A 254 -22.07 6.53 18.22
C MET A 254 -21.70 6.74 16.75
N ILE A 255 -20.41 6.71 16.41
CA ILE A 255 -19.95 6.75 15.01
C ILE A 255 -20.42 5.50 14.27
N ASN A 256 -20.34 4.33 14.89
CA ASN A 256 -20.77 3.09 14.25
C ASN A 256 -22.28 3.10 13.97
N SER A 257 -23.12 3.51 14.93
CA SER A 257 -24.56 3.63 14.70
C SER A 257 -24.91 4.69 13.65
N LEU A 258 -24.18 5.81 13.65
CA LEU A 258 -24.28 6.86 12.65
C LEU A 258 -23.95 6.33 11.24
N LEU A 259 -22.84 5.63 11.07
CA LEU A 259 -22.43 5.08 9.78
C LEU A 259 -23.40 4.00 9.29
N THR A 260 -23.86 3.10 10.16
CA THR A 260 -24.87 2.08 9.79
C THR A 260 -26.16 2.73 9.28
N ALA A 261 -26.59 3.85 9.87
CA ALA A 261 -27.79 4.55 9.42
C ALA A 261 -27.60 5.30 8.08
N MET A 262 -26.37 5.72 7.75
CA MET A 262 -26.12 6.74 6.72
C MET A 262 -25.34 6.26 5.50
N VAL A 263 -24.54 5.19 5.60
CA VAL A 263 -23.64 4.77 4.52
C VAL A 263 -24.39 4.44 3.23
N SER A 264 -25.56 3.82 3.32
CA SER A 264 -26.42 3.55 2.16
C SER A 264 -26.86 4.85 1.45
N GLN A 265 -27.21 5.87 2.23
CA GLN A 265 -27.63 7.18 1.72
C GLN A 265 -26.44 7.92 1.11
N TYR A 266 -25.26 7.86 1.74
CA TYR A 266 -24.02 8.39 1.18
C TYR A 266 -23.66 7.71 -0.15
N GLY A 267 -23.87 6.40 -0.26
CA GLY A 267 -23.73 5.68 -1.52
C GLY A 267 -24.64 6.24 -2.62
N THR A 268 -25.93 6.43 -2.33
CA THR A 268 -26.87 6.98 -3.32
C THR A 268 -26.55 8.42 -3.72
N LEU A 269 -26.06 9.25 -2.80
CA LEU A 269 -25.59 10.61 -3.07
C LEU A 269 -24.38 10.60 -4.00
N LEU A 270 -23.35 9.80 -3.67
CA LEU A 270 -22.14 9.71 -4.47
C LEU A 270 -22.48 9.26 -5.90
N ASN A 271 -23.37 8.29 -6.05
CA ASN A 271 -23.85 7.85 -7.36
C ASN A 271 -24.45 8.99 -8.19
N LYS A 272 -25.24 9.86 -7.56
CA LYS A 272 -25.89 11.01 -8.24
C LYS A 272 -24.92 12.15 -8.54
N THR A 273 -23.88 12.34 -7.73
CA THR A 273 -23.04 13.56 -7.75
C THR A 273 -21.70 13.39 -8.47
N ILE A 274 -21.08 12.20 -8.41
CA ILE A 274 -19.81 11.90 -9.08
C ILE A 274 -19.86 12.18 -10.59
N PRO A 275 -20.93 11.81 -11.35
CA PRO A 275 -21.01 12.11 -12.78
C PRO A 275 -20.94 13.60 -13.12
N PHE A 276 -21.27 14.48 -12.16
CA PHE A 276 -21.27 15.94 -12.34
C PHE A 276 -20.15 16.63 -11.56
N ILE A 277 -19.02 15.93 -11.33
CA ILE A 277 -17.91 16.47 -10.52
C ILE A 277 -17.34 17.79 -11.04
N PHE A 278 -17.37 18.00 -12.36
CA PHE A 278 -16.94 19.25 -13.01
C PHE A 278 -17.75 20.48 -12.58
N GLN A 279 -18.93 20.26 -11.98
CA GLN A 279 -19.80 21.32 -11.47
C GLN A 279 -19.67 21.54 -9.96
N TRP A 280 -18.81 20.79 -9.28
CA TRP A 280 -18.65 20.89 -7.84
C TRP A 280 -17.99 22.22 -7.46
N ASN A 281 -18.53 22.83 -6.41
CA ASN A 281 -17.95 24.00 -5.76
C ASN A 281 -17.21 23.57 -4.48
N GLN A 282 -16.44 24.49 -3.89
CA GLN A 282 -15.72 24.23 -2.64
C GLN A 282 -16.57 23.62 -1.51
N PRO A 283 -17.78 24.14 -1.20
CA PRO A 283 -18.66 23.52 -0.23
C PRO A 283 -19.02 22.05 -0.51
N MET A 284 -19.16 21.66 -1.78
CA MET A 284 -19.44 20.27 -2.16
C MET A 284 -18.22 19.38 -1.92
N PHE A 285 -17.02 19.82 -2.34
CA PHE A 285 -15.78 19.12 -2.02
C PHE A 285 -15.59 18.95 -0.52
N ASP A 286 -15.83 20.02 0.25
CA ASP A 286 -15.76 19.99 1.70
C ASP A 286 -16.76 18.98 2.27
N ALA A 287 -18.02 19.00 1.84
CA ALA A 287 -19.04 18.06 2.31
C ALA A 287 -18.60 16.61 2.10
N ILE A 288 -18.28 16.21 0.86
CA ILE A 288 -17.87 14.84 0.54
C ILE A 288 -16.60 14.44 1.28
N ASN A 289 -15.62 15.34 1.41
CA ASN A 289 -14.39 15.07 2.14
C ASN A 289 -14.66 14.86 3.64
N HIS A 290 -15.55 15.63 4.27
CA HIS A 290 -15.93 15.41 5.68
C HIS A 290 -16.68 14.09 5.86
N LEU A 291 -17.55 13.71 4.92
CA LEU A 291 -18.20 12.39 4.94
C LEU A 291 -17.17 11.25 4.90
N LEU A 292 -16.17 11.35 4.03
CA LEU A 292 -15.10 10.36 3.95
C LEU A 292 -14.19 10.37 5.18
N LYS A 293 -13.91 11.54 5.77
CA LYS A 293 -13.18 11.63 7.03
C LYS A 293 -13.93 10.99 8.19
N LEU A 294 -15.26 11.10 8.22
CA LEU A 294 -16.11 10.42 9.19
C LEU A 294 -16.03 8.90 9.01
N ALA A 295 -16.14 8.41 7.77
CA ALA A 295 -15.96 6.99 7.45
C ALA A 295 -14.54 6.48 7.80
N ASN A 296 -13.52 7.33 7.62
CA ASN A 296 -12.12 7.04 7.93
C ASN A 296 -11.72 7.36 9.38
N HIS A 297 -12.65 7.74 10.25
CA HIS A 297 -12.34 8.14 11.62
C HIS A 297 -11.67 7.00 12.40
N LYS A 298 -10.73 7.30 13.31
CA LYS A 298 -9.96 6.26 14.05
C LYS A 298 -10.87 5.24 14.74
N SER A 299 -11.94 5.70 15.39
CA SER A 299 -12.92 4.88 16.11
C SER A 299 -13.95 4.16 15.21
N THR A 300 -13.89 4.27 13.88
CA THR A 300 -14.85 3.59 13.00
C THR A 300 -14.55 2.08 12.91
N ASN A 301 -15.57 1.26 13.12
CA ASN A 301 -15.53 -0.18 12.87
C ASN A 301 -15.71 -0.47 11.38
N VAL A 302 -14.69 -1.08 10.76
CA VAL A 302 -14.64 -1.39 9.33
C VAL A 302 -15.76 -2.36 8.90
N LYS A 303 -16.24 -3.22 9.81
CA LYS A 303 -17.27 -4.23 9.51
C LYS A 303 -18.60 -3.62 9.04
N VAL A 304 -18.89 -2.36 9.41
CA VAL A 304 -20.10 -1.63 8.97
C VAL A 304 -20.16 -1.53 7.44
N PHE A 305 -19.03 -1.58 6.73
CA PHE A 305 -18.97 -1.47 5.28
C PHE A 305 -19.18 -2.81 4.55
N ILE A 306 -19.24 -3.95 5.26
CA ILE A 306 -19.49 -5.27 4.65
C ILE A 306 -20.87 -5.30 3.99
N ASP A 307 -21.88 -4.76 4.67
CA ASP A 307 -23.25 -4.67 4.15
C ASP A 307 -23.42 -3.56 3.10
N HIS A 308 -22.36 -2.81 2.82
CA HIS A 308 -22.36 -1.62 1.97
C HIS A 308 -21.20 -1.59 0.96
N LEU A 309 -20.83 -2.74 0.39
CA LEU A 309 -19.83 -2.84 -0.68
C LEU A 309 -20.02 -1.85 -1.86
N PRO A 310 -21.26 -1.50 -2.29
CA PRO A 310 -21.45 -0.47 -3.31
C PRO A 310 -20.80 0.86 -2.93
N PHE A 311 -20.78 1.26 -1.66
CA PHE A 311 -20.13 2.49 -1.21
C PHE A 311 -18.63 2.48 -1.55
N VAL A 312 -17.94 1.35 -1.34
CA VAL A 312 -16.53 1.18 -1.70
C VAL A 312 -16.32 1.39 -3.20
N ASN A 313 -17.23 0.88 -4.05
CA ASN A 313 -17.17 1.09 -5.49
C ASN A 313 -17.35 2.57 -5.90
N HIS A 314 -18.20 3.31 -5.20
CA HIS A 314 -18.31 4.76 -5.42
C HIS A 314 -17.00 5.49 -5.09
N ILE A 315 -16.23 5.02 -4.09
CA ILE A 315 -14.93 5.61 -3.78
C ILE A 315 -13.88 5.23 -4.83
N LEU A 316 -13.93 4.00 -5.34
CA LEU A 316 -13.07 3.56 -6.45
C LEU A 316 -13.33 4.36 -7.73
N THR A 317 -14.59 4.62 -8.07
CA THR A 317 -14.95 5.49 -9.22
C THR A 317 -14.55 6.94 -9.00
N LEU A 318 -14.63 7.45 -7.77
CA LEU A 318 -14.15 8.78 -7.42
C LEU A 318 -12.64 8.91 -7.71
N ILE A 319 -11.81 7.95 -7.27
CA ILE A 319 -10.35 8.01 -7.52
C ILE A 319 -9.96 7.79 -8.99
N ASP A 320 -10.80 7.14 -9.79
CA ASP A 320 -10.59 6.94 -11.23
C ASP A 320 -10.91 8.21 -12.06
N THR A 321 -11.54 9.20 -11.44
CA THR A 321 -12.01 10.38 -12.17
C THR A 321 -10.85 11.29 -12.58
N SER A 322 -10.65 11.44 -13.90
CA SER A 322 -9.53 12.17 -14.50
C SER A 322 -9.40 13.62 -14.05
N ILE A 323 -10.53 14.31 -13.80
CA ILE A 323 -10.57 15.70 -13.32
C ILE A 323 -9.85 15.85 -11.98
N LEU A 324 -10.05 14.89 -11.07
CA LEU A 324 -9.40 14.93 -9.75
C LEU A 324 -7.91 14.64 -9.87
N TYR A 325 -7.55 13.65 -10.67
CA TYR A 325 -6.15 13.25 -10.88
C TYR A 325 -5.29 14.38 -11.46
N ASN A 326 -5.79 15.06 -12.50
CA ASN A 326 -5.06 16.11 -13.20
C ASN A 326 -4.80 17.36 -12.32
N ASN A 327 -5.55 17.52 -11.23
CA ASN A 327 -5.46 18.67 -10.32
C ASN A 327 -4.72 18.33 -9.01
N ILE A 328 -4.03 17.19 -8.92
CA ILE A 328 -3.23 16.84 -7.74
C ILE A 328 -1.98 17.73 -7.68
N VAL A 329 -1.73 18.32 -6.52
CA VAL A 329 -0.61 19.25 -6.27
C VAL A 329 0.25 18.76 -5.10
N GLU A 330 1.44 19.33 -4.91
CA GLU A 330 2.41 18.94 -3.86
C GLU A 330 1.95 19.20 -2.41
N SER A 331 0.77 19.80 -2.21
CA SER A 331 0.28 20.17 -0.88
C SER A 331 -1.22 19.98 -0.74
N LEU A 332 -1.71 19.93 0.50
CA LEU A 332 -3.14 19.94 0.84
C LEU A 332 -3.83 21.30 0.56
N SER A 333 -3.25 22.14 -0.31
CA SER A 333 -3.85 23.42 -0.72
C SER A 333 -4.99 23.22 -1.73
N SER A 334 -4.94 22.14 -2.52
CA SER A 334 -6.01 21.72 -3.44
C SER A 334 -7.03 20.83 -2.73
N GLN A 335 -8.31 21.08 -3.00
CA GLN A 335 -9.42 20.28 -2.48
C GLN A 335 -9.45 18.87 -3.07
N GLU A 336 -9.05 18.73 -4.33
CA GLU A 336 -8.91 17.47 -5.04
C GLU A 336 -7.83 16.61 -4.38
N THR A 337 -6.67 17.21 -4.06
CA THR A 337 -5.57 16.52 -3.35
C THR A 337 -6.02 16.06 -1.97
N MET A 338 -6.74 16.92 -1.23
CA MET A 338 -7.32 16.54 0.07
C MET A 338 -8.32 15.39 -0.05
N LEU A 339 -9.22 15.45 -1.03
CA LEU A 339 -10.28 14.47 -1.22
C LEU A 339 -9.71 13.10 -1.61
N ILE A 340 -8.81 13.05 -2.61
CA ILE A 340 -8.17 11.80 -3.04
C ILE A 340 -7.33 11.21 -1.90
N ASN A 341 -6.59 12.04 -1.16
CA ASN A 341 -5.83 11.56 0.00
C ASN A 341 -6.73 10.93 1.06
N THR A 342 -7.86 11.56 1.40
CA THR A 342 -8.84 10.99 2.33
C THR A 342 -9.45 9.69 1.78
N ALA A 343 -9.79 9.65 0.50
CA ALA A 343 -10.36 8.47 -0.17
C ALA A 343 -9.40 7.27 -0.16
N ILE A 344 -8.14 7.48 -0.53
CA ILE A 344 -7.11 6.42 -0.50
C ILE A 344 -6.83 5.99 0.95
N SER A 345 -6.75 6.93 1.89
CA SER A 345 -6.58 6.60 3.31
C SER A 345 -7.73 5.73 3.85
N PHE A 346 -8.97 6.04 3.45
CA PHE A 346 -10.15 5.22 3.76
C PHE A 346 -10.04 3.83 3.15
N LEU A 347 -9.66 3.72 1.87
CA LEU A 347 -9.48 2.44 1.19
C LEU A 347 -8.44 1.57 1.88
N VAL A 348 -7.27 2.14 2.23
CA VAL A 348 -6.25 1.44 3.02
C VAL A 348 -6.83 0.95 4.34
N LYS A 349 -7.60 1.79 5.06
CA LYS A 349 -8.23 1.38 6.32
C LYS A 349 -9.17 0.19 6.14
N VAL A 350 -10.03 0.19 5.12
CA VAL A 350 -11.01 -0.90 4.94
C VAL A 350 -10.39 -2.20 4.43
N THR A 351 -9.19 -2.17 3.86
CA THR A 351 -8.47 -3.40 3.47
C THR A 351 -8.05 -4.28 4.64
N SER A 352 -8.13 -3.80 5.88
CA SER A 352 -7.93 -4.65 7.06
C SER A 352 -9.02 -5.73 7.22
N GLU A 353 -10.19 -5.57 6.57
CA GLU A 353 -11.28 -6.55 6.61
C GLU A 353 -11.22 -7.47 5.37
N PRO A 354 -11.04 -8.80 5.53
CA PRO A 354 -10.79 -9.73 4.42
C PRO A 354 -11.86 -9.75 3.32
N THR A 355 -13.14 -9.61 3.70
CA THR A 355 -14.27 -9.61 2.75
C THR A 355 -14.20 -8.41 1.82
N ILE A 356 -13.89 -7.23 2.35
CA ILE A 356 -13.77 -5.99 1.58
C ILE A 356 -12.51 -6.04 0.71
N LEU A 357 -11.39 -6.55 1.25
CA LEU A 357 -10.16 -6.72 0.48
C LEU A 357 -10.39 -7.60 -0.75
N THR A 358 -11.06 -8.74 -0.58
CA THR A 358 -11.39 -9.65 -1.68
C THR A 358 -12.25 -8.96 -2.74
N TYR A 359 -13.24 -8.16 -2.30
CA TYR A 359 -14.07 -7.38 -3.20
C TYR A 359 -13.27 -6.34 -3.99
N ILE A 360 -12.36 -5.58 -3.35
CA ILE A 360 -11.52 -4.59 -4.04
C ILE A 360 -10.60 -5.27 -5.07
N LYS A 361 -10.02 -6.43 -4.74
CA LYS A 361 -9.17 -7.21 -5.66
C LYS A 361 -9.92 -7.60 -6.94
N GLN A 362 -11.20 -7.93 -6.84
CA GLN A 362 -12.04 -8.28 -8.01
C GLN A 362 -12.27 -7.10 -8.97
N GLN A 363 -12.16 -5.85 -8.50
CA GLN A 363 -12.39 -4.65 -9.31
C GLN A 363 -11.21 -4.25 -10.21
N LYS A 364 -10.07 -4.98 -10.17
CA LYS A 364 -8.88 -4.73 -11.02
C LYS A 364 -8.38 -3.28 -11.01
N THR A 365 -8.24 -2.71 -9.82
CA THR A 365 -7.92 -1.28 -9.60
C THR A 365 -6.44 -0.92 -9.77
N THR A 366 -5.58 -1.89 -10.07
CA THR A 366 -4.12 -1.74 -10.18
C THR A 366 -3.71 -0.61 -11.12
N SER A 367 -4.34 -0.49 -12.29
CA SER A 367 -4.02 0.56 -13.27
C SER A 367 -4.30 1.97 -12.73
N ILE A 368 -5.41 2.15 -12.00
CA ILE A 368 -5.81 3.40 -11.38
C ILE A 368 -4.78 3.79 -10.31
N LEU A 369 -4.43 2.85 -9.44
CA LEU A 369 -3.50 3.07 -8.35
C LEU A 369 -2.08 3.35 -8.85
N LEU A 370 -1.63 2.67 -9.91
CA LEU A 370 -0.32 2.93 -10.53
C LEU A 370 -0.19 4.36 -11.02
N ARG A 371 -1.25 4.96 -11.60
CA ARG A 371 -1.22 6.38 -11.99
C ARG A 371 -0.97 7.28 -10.78
N LEU A 372 -1.62 7.01 -9.65
CA LEU A 372 -1.48 7.78 -8.41
C LEU A 372 -0.08 7.68 -7.77
N THR A 373 0.73 6.68 -8.13
CA THR A 373 2.11 6.58 -7.64
C THR A 373 3.05 7.66 -8.18
N SER A 374 2.68 8.31 -9.29
CA SER A 374 3.45 9.40 -9.89
C SER A 374 3.22 10.77 -9.24
N THR A 375 2.34 10.83 -8.23
CA THR A 375 2.01 12.08 -7.54
C THR A 375 3.18 12.61 -6.71
N GLN A 376 3.26 13.94 -6.63
CA GLN A 376 4.32 14.62 -5.87
C GLN A 376 4.02 14.72 -4.36
N TYR A 377 2.75 14.59 -3.95
CA TYR A 377 2.38 14.64 -2.54
C TYR A 377 2.69 13.31 -1.82
N GLU A 378 3.77 13.31 -1.03
CA GLU A 378 4.32 12.13 -0.37
C GLU A 378 3.30 11.28 0.42
N PRO A 379 2.42 11.83 1.28
CA PRO A 379 1.48 11.01 2.04
C PRO A 379 0.45 10.27 1.18
N LEU A 380 -0.03 10.90 0.10
CA LEU A 380 -0.92 10.24 -0.85
C LEU A 380 -0.20 9.12 -1.58
N ARG A 381 1.03 9.39 -2.05
CA ARG A 381 1.86 8.40 -2.73
C ARG A 381 2.15 7.21 -1.82
N PHE A 382 2.50 7.45 -0.55
CA PHE A 382 2.70 6.40 0.45
C PHE A 382 1.44 5.56 0.64
N ASN A 383 0.28 6.18 0.91
CA ASN A 383 -0.99 5.45 1.09
C ASN A 383 -1.40 4.68 -0.19
N THR A 384 -1.05 5.18 -1.37
CA THR A 384 -1.27 4.48 -2.63
C THR A 384 -0.42 3.21 -2.72
N TYR A 385 0.85 3.28 -2.31
CA TYR A 385 1.70 2.09 -2.22
C TYR A 385 1.20 1.09 -1.18
N MET A 386 0.69 1.55 -0.04
CA MET A 386 0.06 0.70 0.97
C MET A 386 -1.14 -0.04 0.37
N LEU A 387 -2.00 0.66 -0.37
CA LEU A 387 -3.16 0.06 -1.01
C LEU A 387 -2.76 -0.95 -2.10
N LEU A 388 -1.75 -0.62 -2.92
CA LEU A 388 -1.17 -1.55 -3.90
C LEU A 388 -0.61 -2.80 -3.22
N ALA A 389 0.04 -2.67 -2.07
CA ALA A 389 0.57 -3.83 -1.34
C ALA A 389 -0.52 -4.83 -0.93
N HIS A 390 -1.71 -4.33 -0.56
CA HIS A 390 -2.82 -5.19 -0.18
C HIS A 390 -3.55 -5.77 -1.41
N THR A 391 -3.64 -5.02 -2.51
CA THR A 391 -4.53 -5.32 -3.64
C THR A 391 -3.85 -5.94 -4.85
N ALA A 392 -2.56 -5.68 -5.08
CA ALA A 392 -1.85 -6.15 -6.27
C ALA A 392 -1.71 -7.68 -6.26
N THR A 393 -1.91 -8.28 -7.43
CA THR A 393 -1.64 -9.70 -7.68
C THR A 393 -0.17 -9.92 -8.08
N GLU A 394 0.27 -11.18 -8.12
CA GLU A 394 1.59 -11.50 -8.69
C GLU A 394 1.73 -11.09 -10.15
N GLU A 395 0.66 -11.23 -10.94
CA GLU A 395 0.64 -10.83 -12.34
C GLU A 395 0.79 -9.31 -12.48
N ASP A 396 0.09 -8.55 -11.64
CA ASP A 396 0.22 -7.10 -11.58
C ASP A 396 1.65 -6.67 -11.28
N ILE A 397 2.29 -7.27 -10.27
CA ILE A 397 3.66 -6.94 -9.87
C ILE A 397 4.67 -7.30 -10.97
N LYS A 398 4.47 -8.43 -11.66
CA LYS A 398 5.30 -8.83 -12.82
C LYS A 398 5.13 -7.86 -14.00
N ALA A 399 3.93 -7.31 -14.21
CA ALA A 399 3.66 -6.34 -15.26
C ALA A 399 4.16 -4.92 -14.93
N MET A 400 4.43 -4.61 -13.66
CA MET A 400 4.96 -3.30 -13.26
C MET A 400 6.41 -3.12 -13.76
N PRO A 401 6.77 -1.91 -14.26
CA PRO A 401 8.11 -1.66 -14.79
C PRO A 401 9.20 -1.65 -13.72
N LYS A 402 8.93 -1.10 -12.52
CA LYS A 402 9.88 -1.02 -11.40
C LYS A 402 9.18 -1.32 -10.05
N PRO A 403 8.75 -2.57 -9.81
CA PRO A 403 8.00 -2.92 -8.60
C PRO A 403 8.81 -2.74 -7.31
N GLY A 404 10.16 -2.80 -7.38
CA GLY A 404 11.04 -2.57 -6.23
C GLY A 404 10.88 -1.18 -5.57
N ILE A 405 10.30 -0.20 -6.26
CA ILE A 405 9.98 1.12 -5.69
C ILE A 405 9.00 0.99 -4.52
N LEU A 406 8.02 0.08 -4.61
CA LEU A 406 7.03 -0.16 -3.55
C LEU A 406 7.70 -0.45 -2.22
N VAL A 407 8.61 -1.43 -2.24
CA VAL A 407 9.39 -1.84 -1.07
C VAL A 407 10.32 -0.75 -0.62
N THR A 408 10.97 -0.05 -1.55
CA THR A 408 11.93 1.02 -1.22
C THR A 408 11.28 2.17 -0.45
N VAL A 409 10.08 2.57 -0.83
CA VAL A 409 9.36 3.67 -0.17
C VAL A 409 8.89 3.26 1.22
N VAL A 410 8.31 2.07 1.37
CA VAL A 410 7.91 1.52 2.68
C VAL A 410 9.12 1.36 3.59
N TYR A 411 10.24 0.86 3.06
CA TYR A 411 11.50 0.74 3.78
C TYR A 411 12.06 2.09 4.25
N ARG A 412 12.07 3.12 3.39
CA ARG A 412 12.51 4.48 3.79
C ARG A 412 11.63 5.06 4.89
N SER A 413 10.31 4.87 4.79
CA SER A 413 9.36 5.29 5.82
C SER A 413 9.66 4.60 7.16
N LEU A 414 9.85 3.28 7.15
CA LEU A 414 10.22 2.51 8.33
C LEU A 414 11.55 3.00 8.95
N ASN A 415 12.59 3.20 8.13
CA ASN A 415 13.90 3.70 8.60
C ASN A 415 13.80 5.10 9.21
N THR A 416 12.94 5.97 8.66
CA THR A 416 12.67 7.30 9.22
C THR A 416 11.98 7.20 10.59
N LEU A 417 10.98 6.33 10.72
CA LEU A 417 10.29 6.11 12.00
C LEU A 417 11.24 5.60 13.09
N ILE A 418 12.14 4.67 12.75
CA ILE A 418 13.12 4.12 13.68
C ILE A 418 14.12 5.17 14.18
N ARG A 419 14.48 6.13 13.32
CA ARG A 419 15.48 7.17 13.63
C ARG A 419 14.87 8.36 14.35
N GLU A 420 13.70 8.83 13.90
CA GLU A 420 13.12 10.09 14.36
C GLU A 420 12.01 9.91 15.40
N LYS A 421 11.25 8.80 15.35
CA LYS A 421 10.05 8.59 16.19
C LYS A 421 9.94 7.15 16.71
N PRO A 422 10.91 6.67 17.51
CA PRO A 422 10.91 5.30 18.02
C PRO A 422 9.72 4.98 18.96
N ASP A 423 9.06 5.99 19.51
CA ASP A 423 7.90 5.80 20.39
C ASP A 423 6.59 5.56 19.61
N ASP A 424 6.53 5.83 18.31
CA ASP A 424 5.31 5.65 17.49
C ASP A 424 5.13 4.21 16.99
N GLN A 425 4.87 3.31 17.94
CA GLN A 425 4.68 1.87 17.70
C GLN A 425 3.48 1.57 16.78
N ASN A 426 2.46 2.43 16.77
CA ASN A 426 1.29 2.25 15.90
C ASN A 426 1.63 2.47 14.42
N GLN A 427 2.37 3.54 14.11
CA GLN A 427 2.81 3.80 12.74
C GLN A 427 3.84 2.76 12.28
N MET A 428 4.72 2.31 13.17
CA MET A 428 5.63 1.19 12.88
C MET A 428 4.86 -0.10 12.56
N ARG A 429 3.84 -0.45 13.36
CA ARG A 429 2.99 -1.62 13.10
C ARG A 429 2.36 -1.56 11.71
N GLN A 430 1.73 -0.43 11.35
CA GLN A 430 1.10 -0.27 10.04
C GLN A 430 2.10 -0.41 8.90
N THR A 431 3.28 0.21 9.03
CA THR A 431 4.32 0.15 8.01
C THR A 431 4.87 -1.28 7.85
N LEU A 432 5.04 -2.01 8.94
CA LEU A 432 5.46 -3.42 8.92
C LEU A 432 4.38 -4.32 8.34
N GLU A 433 3.10 -4.14 8.67
CA GLU A 433 2.02 -4.90 8.06
C GLU A 433 1.98 -4.72 6.53
N THR A 434 2.23 -3.52 6.03
CA THR A 434 2.36 -3.32 4.58
C THR A 434 3.59 -3.99 4.02
N LEU A 435 4.74 -3.89 4.70
CA LEU A 435 5.93 -4.59 4.27
C LEU A 435 5.71 -6.11 4.22
N LYS A 436 5.03 -6.69 5.22
CA LYS A 436 4.62 -8.09 5.29
C LYS A 436 3.85 -8.53 4.06
N ASN A 437 2.89 -7.71 3.61
CA ASN A 437 2.11 -8.00 2.40
C ASN A 437 2.95 -7.87 1.13
N LEU A 438 3.82 -6.87 1.03
CA LEU A 438 4.73 -6.72 -0.13
C LEU A 438 5.72 -7.88 -0.25
N VAL A 439 6.31 -8.32 0.85
CA VAL A 439 7.28 -9.43 0.85
C VAL A 439 6.63 -10.78 0.61
N GLN A 440 5.31 -10.90 0.42
CA GLN A 440 4.72 -12.15 -0.08
C GLN A 440 5.11 -12.42 -1.55
N HIS A 441 5.43 -11.37 -2.31
CA HIS A 441 5.78 -11.47 -3.72
C HIS A 441 7.28 -11.67 -3.94
N ASP A 442 7.66 -12.74 -4.63
CA ASP A 442 9.07 -13.17 -4.75
C ASP A 442 10.00 -12.10 -5.37
N GLN A 443 9.52 -11.31 -6.34
CA GLN A 443 10.28 -10.21 -6.94
C GLN A 443 10.58 -9.08 -5.95
N LEU A 444 9.64 -8.80 -5.04
CA LEU A 444 9.76 -7.77 -4.02
C LEU A 444 10.65 -8.21 -2.86
N LYS A 445 10.60 -9.49 -2.45
CA LYS A 445 11.56 -10.08 -1.50
C LYS A 445 13.00 -9.83 -1.95
N LYS A 446 13.32 -10.16 -3.20
CA LYS A 446 14.65 -9.95 -3.80
C LYS A 446 15.04 -8.46 -3.84
N SER A 447 14.07 -7.58 -4.11
CA SER A 447 14.31 -6.13 -4.13
C SER A 447 14.65 -5.59 -2.74
N LEU A 448 13.98 -6.06 -1.67
CA LEU A 448 14.29 -5.70 -0.29
C LEU A 448 15.71 -6.11 0.13
N VAL A 449 16.14 -7.30 -0.29
CA VAL A 449 17.50 -7.79 -0.01
C VAL A 449 18.54 -6.94 -0.75
N LYS A 450 18.29 -6.59 -2.02
CA LYS A 450 19.19 -5.74 -2.81
C LYS A 450 19.43 -4.34 -2.20
N ILE A 451 18.43 -3.75 -1.55
CA ILE A 451 18.56 -2.46 -0.87
C ILE A 451 19.15 -2.57 0.55
N ASN A 452 19.70 -3.73 0.90
CA ASN A 452 20.24 -4.04 2.22
C ASN A 452 19.23 -3.81 3.36
N GLY A 453 17.97 -4.21 3.14
CA GLY A 453 16.90 -3.98 4.11
C GLY A 453 16.91 -4.93 5.32
N VAL A 454 17.48 -6.13 5.17
CA VAL A 454 17.47 -7.18 6.22
C VAL A 454 18.18 -6.75 7.52
N PRO A 455 19.39 -6.15 7.50
CA PRO A 455 20.04 -5.69 8.73
C PRO A 455 19.22 -4.65 9.49
N THR A 456 18.56 -3.72 8.78
CA THR A 456 17.69 -2.71 9.40
C THR A 456 16.50 -3.36 10.10
N LEU A 457 15.89 -4.39 9.50
CA LEU A 457 14.81 -5.15 10.14
C LEU A 457 15.28 -5.88 11.40
N VAL A 458 16.51 -6.41 11.40
CA VAL A 458 17.10 -7.00 12.61
C VAL A 458 17.30 -5.94 13.70
N GLU A 459 17.74 -4.73 13.34
CA GLU A 459 17.85 -3.61 14.28
C GLU A 459 16.48 -3.23 14.87
N CYS A 460 15.41 -3.23 14.05
CA CYS A 460 14.04 -2.98 14.53
C CYS A 460 13.65 -3.90 15.69
N THR A 461 14.12 -5.16 15.68
CA THR A 461 13.76 -6.12 16.73
C THR A 461 14.15 -5.63 18.13
N LYS A 462 15.14 -4.73 18.24
CA LYS A 462 15.60 -4.18 19.53
C LYS A 462 14.71 -3.05 20.06
N LYS A 463 13.95 -2.40 19.18
CA LYS A 463 13.21 -1.15 19.46
C LYS A 463 11.67 -1.34 19.49
N CYS A 464 11.18 -2.50 19.09
CA CYS A 464 9.74 -2.78 18.97
C CYS A 464 9.16 -3.48 20.21
N ILE A 465 7.91 -3.16 20.54
CA ILE A 465 7.11 -3.89 21.54
C ILE A 465 6.66 -5.25 20.99
N GLU A 466 6.25 -6.17 21.88
CA GLU A 466 5.90 -7.56 21.54
C GLU A 466 4.88 -7.68 20.38
N VAL A 467 3.81 -6.88 20.38
CA VAL A 467 2.79 -6.89 19.31
C VAL A 467 3.37 -6.55 17.94
N VAL A 468 4.35 -5.64 17.89
CA VAL A 468 5.02 -5.21 16.65
C VAL A 468 6.11 -6.22 16.25
N LEU A 469 6.73 -6.88 17.23
CA LEU A 469 7.72 -7.92 17.00
C LEU A 469 7.13 -9.11 16.24
N THR A 470 5.89 -9.52 16.52
CA THR A 470 5.22 -10.62 15.78
C THR A 470 5.25 -10.38 14.28
N SER A 471 4.75 -9.23 13.80
CA SER A 471 4.73 -8.88 12.37
C SER A 471 6.15 -8.80 11.79
N LEU A 472 7.11 -8.32 12.57
CA LEU A 472 8.51 -8.21 12.15
C LEU A 472 9.16 -9.59 11.97
N PHE A 473 8.96 -10.51 12.90
CA PHE A 473 9.51 -11.86 12.82
C PHE A 473 8.87 -12.68 11.70
N GLU A 474 7.58 -12.48 11.40
CA GLU A 474 6.94 -13.06 10.21
C GLU A 474 7.61 -12.61 8.91
N ILE A 475 7.94 -11.32 8.80
CA ILE A 475 8.70 -10.79 7.66
C ILE A 475 10.07 -11.44 7.58
N LEU A 476 10.81 -11.48 8.69
CA LEU A 476 12.15 -12.07 8.74
C LEU A 476 12.13 -13.56 8.40
N TRP A 477 11.11 -14.30 8.82
CA TRP A 477 10.93 -15.69 8.44
C TRP A 477 10.61 -15.83 6.96
N THR A 478 9.70 -15.01 6.42
CA THR A 478 9.41 -15.03 4.98
C THR A 478 10.66 -14.73 4.14
N LEU A 479 11.54 -13.85 4.63
CA LEU A 479 12.81 -13.52 3.97
C LEU A 479 13.87 -14.60 4.13
N SER A 480 13.87 -15.40 5.20
CA SER A 480 14.88 -16.45 5.43
C SER A 480 14.83 -17.59 4.42
N PHE A 481 13.77 -17.67 3.62
CA PHE A 481 13.70 -18.57 2.46
C PHE A 481 14.57 -18.11 1.27
N LEU A 482 15.02 -16.85 1.25
CA LEU A 482 16.01 -16.39 0.27
C LEU A 482 17.43 -16.66 0.79
N PRO A 483 18.30 -17.32 -0.01
CA PRO A 483 19.67 -17.66 0.42
C PRO A 483 20.48 -16.45 0.91
N ASP A 484 20.42 -15.33 0.19
CA ASP A 484 21.15 -14.11 0.54
C ASP A 484 20.70 -13.52 1.89
N ALA A 485 19.38 -13.48 2.13
CA ALA A 485 18.83 -13.01 3.40
C ALA A 485 19.15 -13.98 4.55
N ALA A 486 19.03 -15.29 4.32
CA ALA A 486 19.38 -16.32 5.30
C ALA A 486 20.85 -16.22 5.74
N ASN A 487 21.77 -15.96 4.79
CA ASN A 487 23.19 -15.76 5.08
C ASN A 487 23.41 -14.53 5.97
N VAL A 488 22.74 -13.41 5.68
CA VAL A 488 22.82 -12.18 6.50
C VAL A 488 22.28 -12.40 7.91
N LEU A 489 21.16 -13.14 8.04
CA LEU A 489 20.58 -13.46 9.35
C LEU A 489 21.47 -14.40 10.16
N ARG A 490 22.03 -15.45 9.52
CA ARG A 490 22.98 -16.38 10.17
C ARG A 490 24.26 -15.70 10.63
N ALA A 491 24.73 -14.68 9.90
CA ALA A 491 25.93 -13.93 10.29
C ALA A 491 25.72 -13.06 11.54
N ASN A 492 24.48 -12.80 11.96
CA ASN A 492 24.17 -11.98 13.13
C ASN A 492 23.94 -12.88 14.37
N THR A 493 24.99 -13.07 15.17
CA THR A 493 24.96 -13.94 16.37
C THR A 493 23.95 -13.45 17.41
N GLU A 494 23.86 -12.14 17.64
CA GLU A 494 22.92 -11.55 18.60
C GLU A 494 21.45 -11.82 18.22
N PHE A 495 21.14 -11.80 16.93
CA PHE A 495 19.83 -12.17 16.42
C PHE A 495 19.52 -13.66 16.64
N ILE A 496 20.50 -14.53 16.38
CA ILE A 496 20.37 -15.98 16.59
C ILE A 496 20.12 -16.30 18.07
N ASP A 497 20.91 -15.73 18.98
CA ASP A 497 20.75 -15.93 20.42
C ASP A 497 19.35 -15.49 20.89
N LYS A 498 18.86 -14.36 20.35
CA LYS A 498 17.54 -13.83 20.66
C LYS A 498 16.41 -14.75 20.20
N ILE A 499 16.44 -15.27 18.97
CA ILE A 499 15.38 -16.18 18.48
C ILE A 499 15.40 -17.50 19.25
N GLN A 500 16.58 -18.01 19.62
CA GLN A 500 16.70 -19.22 20.45
C GLN A 500 16.11 -18.99 21.84
N MET A 501 16.45 -17.88 22.50
CA MET A 501 15.89 -17.52 23.80
C MET A 501 14.36 -17.43 23.75
N ILE A 502 13.80 -16.70 22.78
CA ILE A 502 12.34 -16.53 22.63
C ILE A 502 11.66 -17.86 22.31
N SER A 503 12.27 -18.72 21.48
CA SER A 503 11.71 -20.02 21.10
C SER A 503 11.53 -20.98 22.30
N GLN A 504 12.29 -20.78 23.38
CA GLN A 504 12.29 -21.61 24.58
C GLN A 504 11.48 -20.99 25.73
N SER A 505 11.51 -19.66 25.88
CA SER A 505 11.03 -18.95 27.08
C SER A 505 9.81 -18.06 26.89
N SER A 506 9.31 -17.86 25.66
CA SER A 506 8.16 -17.00 25.39
C SER A 506 6.85 -17.57 25.96
N SER A 507 6.09 -16.74 26.67
CA SER A 507 4.71 -17.03 27.10
C SER A 507 3.70 -16.89 25.96
N ASN A 508 4.04 -16.13 24.92
CA ASN A 508 3.23 -15.97 23.72
C ASN A 508 3.52 -17.12 22.74
N GLU A 509 2.53 -18.00 22.56
CA GLU A 509 2.63 -19.19 21.71
C GLU A 509 2.83 -18.86 20.23
N GLU A 510 2.25 -17.77 19.72
CA GLU A 510 2.43 -17.37 18.32
C GLU A 510 3.89 -16.93 18.08
N MET A 511 4.42 -16.09 18.95
CA MET A 511 5.81 -15.66 18.91
C MET A 511 6.77 -16.84 19.07
N LYS A 512 6.46 -17.77 19.97
CA LYS A 512 7.24 -18.99 20.17
C LYS A 512 7.32 -19.82 18.88
N LYS A 513 6.18 -20.06 18.21
CA LYS A 513 6.11 -20.81 16.95
C LYS A 513 6.89 -20.12 15.82
N LEU A 514 6.77 -18.79 15.68
CA LEU A 514 7.54 -18.01 14.68
C LEU A 514 9.05 -18.14 14.90
N CYS A 515 9.52 -17.99 16.14
CA CYS A 515 10.94 -18.12 16.46
C CYS A 515 11.43 -19.57 16.27
N GLN A 516 10.62 -20.58 16.59
CA GLN A 516 10.96 -21.97 16.27
C GLN A 516 11.11 -22.21 14.77
N GLY A 517 10.22 -21.64 13.95
CA GLY A 517 10.33 -21.69 12.48
C GLY A 517 11.63 -21.04 11.95
N LEU A 518 12.01 -19.89 12.52
CA LEU A 518 13.28 -19.22 12.20
C LEU A 518 14.50 -20.05 12.61
N VAL A 519 14.50 -20.60 13.83
CA VAL A 519 15.57 -21.48 14.33
C VAL A 519 15.70 -22.71 13.45
N TRP A 520 14.58 -23.32 13.06
CA TRP A 520 14.57 -24.44 12.12
C TRP A 520 15.25 -24.08 10.80
N LYS A 521 14.77 -23.01 10.15
CA LYS A 521 15.25 -22.61 8.82
C LYS A 521 16.71 -22.15 8.81
N LEU A 522 17.15 -21.45 9.86
CA LEU A 522 18.49 -20.86 9.91
C LEU A 522 19.55 -21.79 10.50
N ILE A 523 19.19 -22.74 11.35
CA ILE A 523 20.15 -23.57 12.11
C ILE A 523 19.94 -25.05 11.83
N GLN A 524 18.74 -25.58 12.12
CA GLN A 524 18.51 -27.02 12.15
C GLN A 524 18.46 -27.65 10.75
N GLU A 525 17.79 -27.01 9.79
CA GLU A 525 17.72 -27.51 8.40
C GLU A 525 19.12 -27.62 7.76
N PRO A 526 19.98 -26.59 7.78
CA PRO A 526 21.34 -26.69 7.26
C PRO A 526 22.17 -27.81 7.92
N GLU A 527 22.19 -27.88 9.25
CA GLU A 527 22.91 -28.92 10.00
C GLU A 527 22.44 -30.33 9.63
N PHE A 528 21.15 -30.48 9.38
CA PHE A 528 20.55 -31.74 9.01
C PHE A 528 20.87 -32.15 7.57
N LEU A 529 20.75 -31.22 6.62
CA LEU A 529 21.11 -31.48 5.22
C LEU A 529 22.60 -31.85 5.10
N GLU A 530 23.46 -31.25 5.92
CA GLU A 530 24.88 -31.64 6.01
C GLU A 530 25.05 -33.07 6.54
N LYS A 531 24.29 -33.49 7.55
CA LYS A 531 24.30 -34.88 8.06
C LYS A 531 23.82 -35.88 7.01
N ILE A 532 22.79 -35.54 6.22
CA ILE A 532 22.33 -36.37 5.11
C ILE A 532 23.42 -36.48 4.05
N ALA A 533 24.04 -35.37 3.67
CA ALA A 533 25.10 -35.34 2.68
C ALA A 533 26.29 -36.22 3.09
N LYS A 534 26.72 -36.13 4.36
CA LYS A 534 27.79 -36.99 4.92
C LYS A 534 27.44 -38.47 4.84
N LYS A 535 26.24 -38.87 5.30
CA LYS A 535 25.77 -40.27 5.21
C LYS A 535 25.66 -40.79 3.77
N GLN A 536 25.40 -39.91 2.80
CA GLN A 536 25.37 -40.28 1.38
C GLN A 536 26.79 -40.44 0.83
N GLN A 537 27.70 -39.56 1.21
CA GLN A 537 29.10 -39.62 0.81
C GLN A 537 29.82 -40.85 1.39
N ASP A 538 29.60 -41.17 2.66
CA ASP A 538 30.14 -42.38 3.31
C ASP A 538 29.68 -43.65 2.57
N LYS A 539 28.43 -43.68 2.08
CA LYS A 539 27.90 -44.81 1.29
C LYS A 539 28.48 -44.88 -0.13
N GLU A 540 28.77 -43.75 -0.77
CA GLU A 540 29.39 -43.72 -2.09
C GLU A 540 30.87 -44.14 -2.03
N ASP A 541 31.58 -43.77 -0.96
CA ASP A 541 32.97 -44.18 -0.71
C ASP A 541 33.07 -45.68 -0.37
N ASP A 542 32.12 -46.22 0.41
CA ASP A 542 32.00 -47.66 0.67
C ASP A 542 31.74 -48.44 -0.65
N ASP A 543 30.82 -47.97 -1.50
CA ASP A 543 30.50 -48.61 -2.79
C ASP A 543 31.67 -48.56 -3.79
N ALA A 544 32.52 -47.51 -3.74
CA ALA A 544 33.73 -47.42 -4.57
C ALA A 544 34.78 -48.46 -4.17
N SER A 545 34.88 -48.78 -2.87
CA SER A 545 35.86 -49.72 -2.31
C SER A 545 35.58 -51.20 -2.62
N GLU A 546 34.34 -51.56 -3.00
CA GLU A 546 33.96 -52.94 -3.35
C GLU A 546 34.22 -53.33 -4.83
N THR A 547 34.83 -52.45 -5.63
CA THR A 547 35.12 -52.73 -7.05
C THR A 547 36.38 -53.60 -7.20
N LYS A 548 36.24 -54.94 -7.22
CA LYS A 548 37.36 -55.86 -7.52
C LYS A 548 37.57 -56.03 -9.02
N VAL A 549 38.78 -55.70 -9.50
CA VAL A 549 39.28 -56.11 -10.82
C VAL A 549 39.78 -57.55 -10.71
N VAL A 550 39.23 -58.46 -11.50
CA VAL A 550 39.68 -59.86 -11.58
C VAL A 550 40.23 -60.09 -12.99
N ILE A 551 41.47 -60.58 -13.07
CA ILE A 551 42.10 -60.97 -14.33
C ILE A 551 41.71 -62.43 -14.59
N GLY A 552 41.05 -62.70 -15.72
CA GLY A 552 40.72 -64.07 -16.14
C GLY A 552 41.93 -64.83 -16.70
N ASP A 553 41.83 -66.16 -16.80
CA ASP A 553 42.88 -67.05 -17.36
C ASP A 553 43.22 -66.77 -18.84
N ASP A 554 42.43 -65.94 -19.50
CA ASP A 554 42.57 -65.41 -20.85
C ASP A 554 43.30 -64.05 -20.92
N GLY A 555 43.76 -63.51 -19.78
CA GLY A 555 44.55 -62.27 -19.71
C GLY A 555 43.73 -60.99 -19.90
N ILE A 556 42.40 -61.09 -19.88
CA ILE A 556 41.47 -59.96 -20.03
C ILE A 556 41.02 -59.47 -18.64
N GLU A 557 41.15 -58.17 -18.38
CA GLU A 557 40.62 -57.54 -17.17
C GLU A 557 39.09 -57.55 -17.18
N HIS A 558 38.49 -58.36 -16.29
CA HIS A 558 37.06 -58.33 -16.05
C HIS A 558 36.74 -57.46 -14.84
N VAL A 559 36.12 -56.31 -15.11
CA VAL A 559 35.50 -55.47 -14.07
C VAL A 559 34.20 -56.13 -13.62
N VAL A 560 34.24 -56.86 -12.52
CA VAL A 560 33.03 -57.45 -11.92
C VAL A 560 32.37 -56.40 -11.02
N ARG A 561 31.41 -55.65 -11.56
CA ARG A 561 30.47 -54.88 -10.75
C ARG A 561 29.40 -55.84 -10.21
N LYS A 562 29.31 -56.03 -8.90
CA LYS A 562 28.07 -56.57 -8.30
C LYS A 562 26.95 -55.59 -8.65
N LYS A 563 25.97 -56.03 -9.44
CA LYS A 563 24.68 -55.34 -9.52
C LYS A 563 24.05 -55.41 -8.13
N LYS A 564 23.91 -54.28 -7.43
CA LYS A 564 22.91 -54.19 -6.35
C LYS A 564 21.56 -54.57 -6.95
N SER A 565 20.88 -55.53 -6.32
CA SER A 565 19.47 -55.77 -6.59
C SER A 565 18.69 -54.52 -6.17
N ALA A 566 17.55 -54.26 -6.80
CA ALA A 566 16.59 -53.23 -6.39
C ALA A 566 15.96 -53.49 -4.99
N GLN A 567 16.55 -54.38 -4.19
CA GLN A 567 16.03 -54.89 -2.93
C GLN A 567 16.46 -53.99 -1.74
N ASP A 568 17.63 -53.35 -1.79
CA ASP A 568 18.14 -52.55 -0.66
C ASP A 568 17.37 -51.23 -0.45
N ASP A 569 16.72 -50.69 -1.49
CA ASP A 569 15.82 -49.53 -1.37
C ASP A 569 14.39 -49.91 -0.95
N ALA A 570 14.02 -51.19 -1.09
CA ALA A 570 12.68 -51.69 -0.75
C ALA A 570 12.47 -51.86 0.77
N ASP A 571 13.56 -51.88 1.56
CA ASP A 571 13.53 -52.12 3.02
C ASP A 571 13.60 -50.84 3.87
N ARG A 572 13.45 -49.64 3.27
CA ARG A 572 13.15 -48.43 4.06
C ARG A 572 11.70 -48.50 4.55
N ILE A 573 11.52 -49.05 5.74
CA ILE A 573 10.24 -49.06 6.44
C ILE A 573 9.92 -47.63 6.87
N PHE A 574 9.07 -46.94 6.10
CA PHE A 574 8.47 -45.68 6.52
C PHE A 574 7.41 -45.93 7.59
N GLN A 575 7.31 -45.05 8.58
CA GLN A 575 6.26 -45.12 9.59
C GLN A 575 4.89 -44.82 8.97
N TYR A 576 4.87 -43.89 8.02
CA TYR A 576 3.69 -43.43 7.30
C TYR A 576 3.86 -43.64 5.80
N ASP A 577 2.77 -44.02 5.12
CA ASP A 577 2.73 -43.99 3.66
C ASP A 577 2.78 -42.55 3.16
N MET A 578 2.10 -41.62 3.85
CA MET A 578 1.93 -40.25 3.36
C MET A 578 1.90 -39.24 4.50
N MET A 579 2.51 -38.08 4.26
CA MET A 579 2.26 -36.85 5.00
C MET A 579 1.38 -35.93 4.15
N ILE A 580 0.36 -35.29 4.73
CA ILE A 580 -0.43 -34.26 4.06
C ILE A 580 -0.01 -32.87 4.55
N SER A 581 0.62 -32.11 3.67
CA SER A 581 0.95 -30.69 3.85
C SER A 581 -0.18 -29.83 3.29
N TYR A 582 -0.79 -28.98 4.11
CA TYR A 582 -1.92 -28.14 3.71
C TYR A 582 -2.05 -26.84 4.52
N CYS A 583 -2.76 -25.86 3.95
CA CYS A 583 -3.18 -24.68 4.71
C CYS A 583 -4.52 -24.94 5.39
N HIS A 584 -4.65 -24.55 6.67
CA HIS A 584 -5.89 -24.68 7.44
C HIS A 584 -7.12 -24.02 6.78
N ALA A 585 -6.93 -23.01 5.93
CA ALA A 585 -7.99 -22.41 5.12
C ALA A 585 -8.67 -23.41 4.16
N ASN A 586 -8.01 -24.53 3.85
CA ASN A 586 -8.51 -25.59 2.98
C ASN A 586 -8.83 -26.89 3.74
N LYS A 587 -8.99 -26.84 5.08
CA LYS A 587 -9.21 -28.04 5.91
C LYS A 587 -10.36 -28.93 5.43
N ASP A 588 -11.46 -28.34 4.95
CA ASP A 588 -12.69 -29.09 4.65
C ASP A 588 -12.51 -30.07 3.49
N ILE A 589 -11.79 -29.68 2.43
CA ILE A 589 -11.48 -30.56 1.30
C ILE A 589 -10.35 -31.53 1.64
N VAL A 590 -9.37 -31.08 2.42
CA VAL A 590 -8.22 -31.91 2.82
C VAL A 590 -8.65 -33.05 3.75
N TYR A 591 -9.57 -32.81 4.67
CA TYR A 591 -10.08 -33.84 5.58
C TYR A 591 -10.85 -34.91 4.81
N LYS A 592 -11.60 -34.54 3.77
CA LYS A 592 -12.23 -35.52 2.86
C LYS A 592 -11.21 -36.37 2.13
N ILE A 593 -10.12 -35.76 1.62
CA ILE A 593 -9.03 -36.49 0.97
C ILE A 593 -8.38 -37.47 1.95
N HIS A 594 -8.10 -37.00 3.17
CA HIS A 594 -7.54 -37.80 4.25
C HIS A 594 -8.43 -39.01 4.61
N GLU A 595 -9.74 -38.79 4.85
CA GLU A 595 -10.70 -39.86 5.13
C GLU A 595 -10.78 -40.88 3.99
N TYR A 596 -10.78 -40.40 2.74
CA TYR A 596 -10.79 -41.27 1.58
C TYR A 596 -9.53 -42.16 1.52
N LEU A 597 -8.34 -41.57 1.69
CA LEU A 597 -7.09 -42.33 1.65
C LEU A 597 -6.96 -43.30 2.84
N LEU A 598 -7.42 -42.93 4.04
CA LEU A 598 -7.51 -43.86 5.18
C LEU A 598 -8.40 -45.06 4.86
N ALA A 599 -9.55 -44.84 4.22
CA ALA A 599 -10.46 -45.91 3.81
C ALA A 599 -9.84 -46.85 2.75
N GLN A 600 -8.84 -46.38 2.00
CA GLN A 600 -8.04 -47.20 1.06
C GLN A 600 -6.88 -47.94 1.74
N GLY A 601 -6.72 -47.81 3.06
CA GLY A 601 -5.73 -48.54 3.85
C GLY A 601 -4.36 -47.87 3.99
N PHE A 602 -4.20 -46.60 3.62
CA PHE A 602 -2.94 -45.87 3.80
C PHE A 602 -2.77 -45.39 5.24
N LYS A 603 -1.53 -45.45 5.76
CA LYS A 603 -1.12 -44.80 7.01
C LYS A 603 -0.71 -43.37 6.72
N ILE A 604 -1.46 -42.41 7.25
CA ILE A 604 -1.30 -41.00 6.91
C ILE A 604 -0.97 -40.19 8.15
N TRP A 605 0.00 -39.30 8.02
CA TRP A 605 0.26 -38.23 8.97
C TRP A 605 -0.37 -36.93 8.48
N ILE A 606 -1.11 -36.24 9.35
CA ILE A 606 -1.70 -34.93 9.09
C ILE A 606 -1.82 -34.15 10.41
N ASP A 607 -1.55 -32.85 10.39
CA ASP A 607 -1.80 -31.98 11.53
C ASP A 607 -3.30 -31.66 11.64
N LEU A 608 -4.01 -32.32 12.57
CA LEU A 608 -5.44 -32.11 12.84
C LEU A 608 -5.71 -31.13 13.99
N ASN A 609 -4.72 -30.92 14.87
CA ASN A 609 -4.90 -30.30 16.18
C ASN A 609 -4.17 -28.96 16.32
N ASN A 610 -3.77 -28.33 15.20
CA ASN A 610 -3.12 -27.02 15.21
C ASN A 610 -1.83 -27.05 16.06
N MET A 611 -1.08 -28.15 15.99
CA MET A 611 0.00 -28.60 16.90
C MET A 611 0.23 -27.74 18.16
N PHE A 612 -0.19 -28.26 19.32
CA PHE A 612 0.29 -27.83 20.64
C PHE A 612 1.65 -28.53 20.91
N GLY A 613 2.77 -27.88 20.57
CA GLY A 613 4.13 -28.42 20.76
C GLY A 613 5.17 -27.74 19.85
N PRO A 614 6.47 -28.14 19.90
CA PRO A 614 7.49 -27.62 18.97
C PRO A 614 7.21 -28.13 17.55
N ALA A 615 6.27 -27.47 16.88
CA ALA A 615 5.63 -27.90 15.64
C ALA A 615 6.64 -28.24 14.52
N MET A 616 7.78 -27.55 14.48
CA MET A 616 8.79 -27.74 13.44
C MET A 616 9.52 -29.08 13.51
N ASN A 617 9.84 -29.58 14.70
CA ASN A 617 10.55 -30.85 14.84
C ASN A 617 9.63 -32.04 14.50
N ALA A 618 8.37 -32.00 14.95
CA ALA A 618 7.38 -33.02 14.62
C ALA A 618 7.04 -33.03 13.12
N MET A 619 6.99 -31.85 12.50
CA MET A 619 6.81 -31.70 11.06
C MET A 619 7.99 -32.30 10.28
N ALA A 620 9.23 -32.03 10.70
CA ALA A 620 10.42 -32.62 10.09
C ALA A 620 10.42 -34.15 10.20
N GLU A 621 10.13 -34.66 11.40
CA GLU A 621 9.99 -36.09 11.66
C GLU A 621 8.92 -36.73 10.77
N ALA A 622 7.78 -36.04 10.58
CA ALA A 622 6.71 -36.51 9.70
C ALA A 622 7.15 -36.60 8.23
N VAL A 623 7.83 -35.58 7.71
CA VAL A 623 8.43 -35.60 6.35
C VAL A 623 9.44 -36.74 6.23
N GLU A 624 10.24 -36.95 7.27
CA GLU A 624 11.31 -37.95 7.28
C GLU A 624 10.81 -39.38 7.31
N ASN A 625 9.73 -39.62 8.05
CA ASN A 625 9.13 -40.93 8.26
C ASN A 625 7.98 -41.23 7.29
N SER A 626 7.79 -40.40 6.25
CA SER A 626 6.80 -40.61 5.20
C SER A 626 7.44 -40.98 3.85
N GLU A 627 6.78 -41.88 3.12
CA GLU A 627 7.15 -42.22 1.75
C GLU A 627 6.79 -41.07 0.79
N PHE A 628 5.56 -40.57 0.90
CA PHE A 628 5.03 -39.47 0.09
C PHE A 628 4.76 -38.23 0.92
N VAL A 629 4.89 -37.05 0.28
CA VAL A 629 4.40 -35.78 0.82
C VAL A 629 3.38 -35.21 -0.16
N ILE A 630 2.12 -35.17 0.26
CA ILE A 630 1.01 -34.58 -0.48
C ILE A 630 1.01 -33.08 -0.22
N MET A 631 1.15 -32.27 -1.27
CA MET A 631 1.10 -30.81 -1.20
C MET A 631 -0.28 -30.34 -1.66
N CYS A 632 -1.14 -29.92 -0.72
CA CYS A 632 -2.48 -29.42 -1.01
C CYS A 632 -2.42 -27.92 -1.35
N MET A 633 -2.16 -27.63 -2.62
CA MET A 633 -1.83 -26.30 -3.13
C MET A 633 -3.06 -25.41 -3.34
N SER A 634 -2.90 -24.17 -2.91
CA SER A 634 -3.86 -23.07 -2.97
C SER A 634 -3.10 -21.75 -2.82
N ASP A 635 -3.79 -20.60 -2.99
CA ASP A 635 -3.19 -19.29 -2.68
C ASP A 635 -2.76 -19.20 -1.20
N PRO A 636 -3.60 -19.57 -0.21
CA PRO A 636 -3.18 -19.62 1.20
C PRO A 636 -2.01 -20.57 1.48
N TYR A 637 -1.92 -21.70 0.77
CA TYR A 637 -0.78 -22.62 0.90
C TYR A 637 0.53 -21.96 0.46
N LYS A 638 0.52 -21.28 -0.69
CA LYS A 638 1.71 -20.59 -1.22
C LYS A 638 2.20 -19.46 -0.30
N GLN A 639 1.29 -18.79 0.40
CA GLN A 639 1.59 -17.66 1.29
C GLN A 639 1.99 -18.10 2.71
N SER A 640 1.81 -19.37 3.06
CA SER A 640 2.13 -19.90 4.39
C SER A 640 3.63 -20.24 4.50
N THR A 641 4.35 -19.59 5.41
CA THR A 641 5.75 -19.91 5.70
C THR A 641 5.92 -21.34 6.23
N TYR A 642 4.93 -21.86 6.96
CA TYR A 642 4.90 -23.25 7.43
C TYR A 642 4.82 -24.22 6.25
N CYS A 643 3.86 -24.02 5.34
CA CYS A 643 3.71 -24.87 4.16
C CYS A 643 4.92 -24.77 3.22
N GLN A 644 5.51 -23.58 3.09
CA GLN A 644 6.75 -23.40 2.34
C GLN A 644 7.91 -24.17 2.99
N ALA A 645 8.05 -24.13 4.31
CA ALA A 645 9.05 -24.91 5.03
C ALA A 645 8.85 -26.43 4.83
N GLU A 646 7.62 -26.93 4.89
CA GLU A 646 7.28 -28.35 4.64
C GLU A 646 7.67 -28.78 3.23
N ALA A 647 7.25 -28.00 2.24
CA ALA A 647 7.47 -28.30 0.85
C ALA A 647 8.96 -28.24 0.48
N GLU A 648 9.68 -27.20 0.93
CA GLU A 648 11.13 -27.08 0.70
C GLU A 648 11.90 -28.18 1.41
N TYR A 649 11.55 -28.51 2.66
CA TYR A 649 12.22 -29.56 3.40
C TYR A 649 11.99 -30.94 2.76
N ALA A 650 10.75 -31.24 2.36
CA ALA A 650 10.43 -32.47 1.64
C ALA A 650 11.15 -32.56 0.29
N PHE A 651 11.26 -31.44 -0.43
CA PHE A 651 12.02 -31.34 -1.67
C PHE A 651 13.52 -31.59 -1.43
N ASN A 652 14.13 -30.95 -0.43
CA ASN A 652 15.54 -31.09 -0.08
C ASN A 652 15.87 -32.50 0.43
N CYS A 653 14.95 -33.12 1.16
CA CYS A 653 15.01 -34.52 1.59
C CYS A 653 14.74 -35.53 0.45
N LYS A 654 14.50 -35.06 -0.79
CA LYS A 654 14.23 -35.89 -1.97
C LYS A 654 13.02 -36.83 -1.79
N ARG A 655 11.98 -36.37 -1.11
CA ARG A 655 10.72 -37.11 -0.91
C ARG A 655 9.89 -37.16 -2.19
N ARG A 656 9.01 -38.17 -2.30
CA ARG A 656 8.04 -38.24 -3.40
C ARG A 656 6.94 -37.20 -3.19
N LEU A 657 7.01 -36.11 -3.94
CA LEU A 657 6.04 -35.03 -3.87
C LEU A 657 4.81 -35.34 -4.72
N LEU A 658 3.62 -35.23 -4.12
CA LEU A 658 2.31 -35.36 -4.78
C LEU A 658 1.57 -34.01 -4.75
N PRO A 659 1.67 -33.19 -5.79
CA PRO A 659 1.00 -31.90 -5.82
C PRO A 659 -0.50 -32.06 -6.13
N LEU A 660 -1.36 -31.49 -5.28
CA LEU A 660 -2.81 -31.41 -5.49
C LEU A 660 -3.24 -29.95 -5.59
N ILE A 661 -4.11 -29.61 -6.55
CA ILE A 661 -4.78 -28.31 -6.57
C ILE A 661 -6.12 -28.46 -5.83
N VAL A 662 -6.25 -27.77 -4.70
CA VAL A 662 -7.47 -27.83 -3.85
C VAL A 662 -8.32 -26.56 -3.89
N GLN A 663 -7.88 -25.55 -4.64
CA GLN A 663 -8.61 -24.30 -4.88
C GLN A 663 -8.93 -24.15 -6.37
N THR A 664 -10.20 -23.89 -6.69
CA THR A 664 -10.65 -23.67 -8.07
C THR A 664 -9.95 -22.47 -8.70
N GLY A 665 -9.47 -22.63 -9.94
CA GLY A 665 -8.79 -21.57 -10.69
C GLY A 665 -7.34 -21.30 -10.27
N TYR A 666 -6.83 -21.95 -9.21
CA TYR A 666 -5.46 -21.76 -8.75
C TYR A 666 -4.45 -22.36 -9.73
N ARG A 667 -3.33 -21.64 -9.94
CA ARG A 667 -2.20 -22.10 -10.75
C ARG A 667 -0.90 -21.89 -9.96
N PRO A 668 -0.10 -22.95 -9.73
CA PRO A 668 1.18 -22.79 -9.06
C PRO A 668 2.13 -21.90 -9.85
N ASP A 669 2.73 -20.92 -9.18
CA ASP A 669 3.75 -20.02 -9.70
C ASP A 669 4.77 -19.66 -8.60
N GLY A 670 5.74 -18.79 -8.91
CA GLY A 670 6.79 -18.40 -7.96
C GLY A 670 7.63 -19.58 -7.47
N TRP A 671 7.99 -19.56 -6.17
CA TRP A 671 8.73 -20.64 -5.51
C TRP A 671 8.07 -22.02 -5.67
N LEU A 672 6.74 -22.09 -5.55
CA LEU A 672 5.99 -23.34 -5.61
C LEU A 672 5.95 -23.90 -7.04
N GLY A 673 5.74 -23.02 -8.03
CA GLY A 673 5.80 -23.41 -9.44
C GLY A 673 7.18 -23.94 -9.85
N PHE A 674 8.26 -23.31 -9.37
CA PHE A 674 9.63 -23.78 -9.60
C PHE A 674 9.87 -25.16 -8.96
N MET A 675 9.42 -25.36 -7.72
CA MET A 675 9.59 -26.62 -6.99
C MET A 675 8.87 -27.79 -7.66
N ILE A 676 7.62 -27.58 -8.09
CA ILE A 676 6.81 -28.62 -8.74
C ILE A 676 7.35 -28.94 -10.13
N GLY A 677 7.78 -27.92 -10.88
CA GLY A 677 8.32 -28.09 -12.24
C GLY A 677 7.30 -28.75 -13.17
N SER A 678 7.70 -29.85 -13.81
CA SER A 678 6.85 -30.63 -14.74
C SER A 678 6.12 -31.80 -14.08
N ARG A 679 6.01 -31.84 -12.75
CA ARG A 679 5.29 -32.93 -12.05
C ARG A 679 3.80 -32.89 -12.38
N ILE A 680 3.20 -34.08 -12.50
CA ILE A 680 1.76 -34.23 -12.66
C ILE A 680 1.09 -33.83 -11.35
N TYR A 681 0.03 -33.03 -11.44
CA TYR A 681 -0.79 -32.66 -10.30
C TYR A 681 -2.23 -33.10 -10.49
N VAL A 682 -2.91 -33.43 -9.40
CA VAL A 682 -4.33 -33.80 -9.41
C VAL A 682 -5.15 -32.57 -9.02
N ASN A 683 -6.19 -32.25 -9.80
CA ASN A 683 -6.97 -31.03 -9.60
C ASN A 683 -8.36 -31.31 -9.00
N PHE A 684 -8.49 -31.12 -7.69
CA PHE A 684 -9.75 -31.20 -6.94
C PHE A 684 -10.62 -29.95 -7.09
N GLY A 685 -10.07 -28.85 -7.61
CA GLY A 685 -10.82 -27.62 -7.87
C GLY A 685 -11.63 -27.63 -9.17
N VAL A 686 -11.39 -28.61 -10.05
CA VAL A 686 -12.06 -28.74 -11.37
C VAL A 686 -12.70 -30.11 -11.56
N CYS A 687 -12.03 -31.19 -11.14
CA CYS A 687 -12.62 -32.52 -11.21
C CYS A 687 -13.62 -32.73 -10.08
N ASP A 688 -14.62 -33.59 -10.31
CA ASP A 688 -15.42 -34.12 -9.21
C ASP A 688 -14.52 -34.89 -8.23
N PHE A 689 -14.93 -34.92 -6.96
CA PHE A 689 -14.11 -35.42 -5.87
C PHE A 689 -13.69 -36.89 -6.08
N VAL A 690 -14.62 -37.74 -6.54
CA VAL A 690 -14.37 -39.17 -6.72
C VAL A 690 -13.35 -39.41 -7.84
N THR A 691 -13.54 -38.77 -9.00
CA THR A 691 -12.60 -38.86 -10.12
C THR A 691 -11.22 -38.31 -9.76
N ALA A 692 -11.16 -37.23 -8.97
CA ALA A 692 -9.89 -36.70 -8.48
C ALA A 692 -9.18 -37.70 -7.56
N CYS A 693 -9.90 -38.34 -6.65
CA CYS A 693 -9.36 -39.40 -5.80
C CYS A 693 -8.84 -40.61 -6.58
N GLU A 694 -9.56 -41.06 -7.63
CA GLU A 694 -9.08 -42.13 -8.50
C GLU A 694 -7.78 -41.76 -9.23
N LYS A 695 -7.68 -40.52 -9.73
CA LYS A 695 -6.45 -39.99 -10.32
C LYS A 695 -5.30 -39.94 -9.32
N LEU A 696 -5.58 -39.58 -8.07
CA LEU A 696 -4.59 -39.57 -6.99
C LEU A 696 -4.06 -40.99 -6.70
N LEU A 697 -4.94 -41.99 -6.56
CA LEU A 697 -4.54 -43.39 -6.35
C LEU A 697 -3.68 -43.93 -7.51
N ASN A 698 -4.05 -43.56 -8.74
CA ASN A 698 -3.27 -43.91 -9.93
C ASN A 698 -1.86 -43.28 -9.89
N GLU A 699 -1.75 -42.00 -9.53
CA GLU A 699 -0.45 -41.32 -9.43
C GLU A 699 0.43 -41.91 -8.31
N ILE A 700 -0.15 -42.20 -7.14
CA ILE A 700 0.56 -42.90 -6.03
C ILE A 700 1.13 -44.23 -6.54
N SER A 701 0.29 -45.03 -7.21
CA SER A 701 0.68 -46.35 -7.74
C SER A 701 1.76 -46.25 -8.81
N LEU A 702 1.72 -45.21 -9.65
CA LEU A 702 2.73 -44.96 -10.70
C LEU A 702 4.07 -44.52 -10.10
N GLN A 703 4.04 -43.66 -9.08
CA GLN A 703 5.26 -43.18 -8.45
C GLN A 703 5.93 -44.29 -7.62
N ARG A 704 5.19 -45.11 -6.87
CA ARG A 704 5.75 -46.26 -6.10
C ARG A 704 6.60 -47.19 -6.96
N LYS A 705 6.24 -47.36 -8.24
CA LYS A 705 6.97 -48.21 -9.20
C LYS A 705 8.31 -47.61 -9.66
N ARG A 706 8.56 -46.33 -9.43
CA ARG A 706 9.82 -45.65 -9.77
C ARG A 706 10.77 -45.70 -8.57
N PRO A 707 12.09 -45.76 -8.76
CA PRO A 707 13.03 -45.59 -7.65
C PRO A 707 12.81 -44.24 -6.94
N LEU A 708 13.14 -44.18 -5.65
CA LEU A 708 13.15 -42.93 -4.91
C LEU A 708 14.11 -41.93 -5.60
N PRO A 709 13.80 -40.61 -5.60
CA PRO A 709 14.67 -39.62 -6.24
C PRO A 709 16.09 -39.67 -5.63
N SER A 710 17.12 -39.98 -6.44
CA SER A 710 18.53 -40.05 -6.00
C SER A 710 19.31 -38.78 -6.36
N ALA A 711 20.50 -38.60 -5.77
CA ALA A 711 21.32 -37.39 -5.91
C ALA A 711 21.92 -37.15 -7.29
N THR A 712 21.93 -38.15 -8.17
CA THR A 712 22.56 -38.07 -9.49
C THR A 712 21.70 -37.38 -10.55
N ASP A 713 20.45 -37.04 -10.23
CA ASP A 713 19.63 -36.14 -11.05
C ASP A 713 20.12 -34.70 -10.89
N LYS A 714 21.22 -34.38 -11.57
CA LYS A 714 21.62 -32.98 -11.80
C LYS A 714 20.50 -32.26 -12.54
N LEU A 715 20.26 -31.02 -12.14
CA LEU A 715 19.42 -30.06 -12.83
C LEU A 715 19.85 -29.99 -14.31
N GLY A 716 19.05 -30.59 -15.20
CA GLY A 716 19.17 -30.47 -16.65
C GLY A 716 20.00 -31.55 -17.36
N SER A 717 19.41 -32.71 -17.65
CA SER A 717 19.66 -33.42 -18.92
C SER A 717 18.42 -34.16 -19.42
N HIS A 718 18.20 -34.02 -20.73
CA HIS A 718 17.06 -34.36 -21.57
C HIS A 718 16.34 -35.72 -21.39
N GLY A 719 15.02 -35.71 -21.66
CA GLY A 719 14.25 -36.91 -22.04
C GLY A 719 12.77 -36.62 -22.32
N LYS A 720 12.32 -36.77 -23.57
CA LYS A 720 10.90 -36.76 -23.97
C LYS A 720 10.09 -37.77 -23.12
N PRO A 721 8.82 -37.48 -22.76
CA PRO A 721 7.98 -38.45 -22.09
C PRO A 721 7.61 -39.60 -23.04
N SER A 722 8.08 -40.81 -22.71
CA SER A 722 7.66 -42.06 -23.33
C SER A 722 6.28 -42.48 -22.78
N ASN A 723 5.24 -42.34 -23.60
CA ASN A 723 3.99 -43.07 -23.44
C ASN A 723 4.05 -44.30 -24.35
N LYS A 724 4.14 -45.50 -23.76
CA LYS A 724 3.70 -46.74 -24.41
C LYS A 724 2.34 -47.11 -23.82
N ARG A 725 1.28 -46.92 -24.61
CA ARG A 725 0.24 -47.95 -24.72
C ARG A 725 0.10 -48.30 -26.19
N SER A 726 0.03 -49.60 -26.38
CA SER A 726 0.10 -50.40 -27.59
C SER A 726 -0.88 -49.97 -28.67
N GLU A 727 -0.34 -49.76 -29.87
CA GLU A 727 -0.89 -50.24 -31.13
C GLU A 727 0.26 -50.26 -32.15
N SER A 728 0.51 -51.43 -32.72
CA SER A 728 1.30 -51.62 -33.94
C SER A 728 0.33 -52.16 -35.01
N PRO A 729 0.53 -51.94 -36.32
CA PRO A 729 1.78 -51.52 -36.99
C PRO A 729 1.60 -50.38 -38.02
N ALA A 730 2.53 -49.42 -38.06
CA ALA A 730 2.89 -48.69 -39.29
C ALA A 730 4.16 -47.87 -39.05
N THR A 731 5.18 -48.10 -39.87
CA THR A 731 6.38 -47.27 -40.03
C THR A 731 6.04 -45.79 -40.13
N SER A 732 6.62 -44.94 -39.28
CA SER A 732 6.54 -43.47 -39.41
C SER A 732 7.94 -42.89 -39.58
N GLY A 733 8.09 -42.05 -40.60
CA GLY A 733 9.36 -41.53 -41.09
C GLY A 733 10.11 -40.69 -40.05
N THR A 734 11.42 -40.91 -39.97
CA THR A 734 12.33 -40.01 -39.25
C THR A 734 12.60 -38.80 -40.14
N LEU A 735 12.61 -37.57 -39.59
CA LEU A 735 12.99 -36.36 -40.34
C LEU A 735 14.37 -36.54 -40.98
N SER A 736 14.49 -36.17 -42.27
CA SER A 736 15.74 -36.22 -43.02
C SER A 736 16.90 -35.56 -42.26
N ASP A 737 18.10 -36.12 -42.40
CA ASP A 737 19.34 -35.56 -41.85
C ASP A 737 19.58 -34.11 -42.31
N GLU A 738 19.01 -33.71 -43.44
CA GLU A 738 19.07 -32.34 -43.99
C GLU A 738 18.39 -31.29 -43.07
N TYR A 739 17.36 -31.67 -42.30
CA TYR A 739 16.65 -30.76 -41.38
C TYR A 739 17.14 -30.83 -39.93
N THR A 740 17.99 -31.82 -39.60
CA THR A 740 18.47 -32.04 -38.24
C THR A 740 19.93 -31.63 -38.04
N LYS A 741 20.73 -31.53 -39.12
CA LYS A 741 22.14 -31.12 -39.10
C LYS A 741 22.36 -29.85 -39.94
N ARG A 742 21.88 -28.69 -39.46
CA ARG A 742 22.09 -27.39 -40.10
C ARG A 742 23.09 -26.53 -39.31
N THR A 743 23.96 -25.82 -40.03
CA THR A 743 24.86 -24.81 -39.42
C THR A 743 24.32 -23.42 -39.76
N ILE A 744 24.07 -22.59 -38.76
CA ILE A 744 23.53 -21.23 -38.95
C ILE A 744 24.56 -20.41 -39.72
N SER A 745 24.18 -19.89 -40.88
CA SER A 745 25.07 -19.16 -41.79
C SER A 745 24.62 -17.72 -42.07
N SER A 746 23.37 -17.39 -41.72
CA SER A 746 22.74 -16.10 -42.00
C SER A 746 22.61 -15.18 -40.77
N ASN A 747 22.70 -13.86 -40.98
CA ASN A 747 22.48 -12.85 -39.95
C ASN A 747 21.00 -12.39 -39.92
N PHE A 748 20.06 -13.34 -39.84
CA PHE A 748 18.63 -13.05 -39.88
C PHE A 748 18.17 -12.15 -38.71
N LYS A 749 18.86 -12.21 -37.56
CA LYS A 749 18.58 -11.38 -36.36
C LYS A 749 18.73 -9.87 -36.60
N ALA A 750 19.49 -9.47 -37.62
CA ALA A 750 19.66 -8.06 -38.01
C ALA A 750 18.64 -7.58 -39.05
N LYS A 751 17.80 -8.47 -39.61
CA LYS A 751 16.82 -8.16 -40.65
C LYS A 751 15.41 -8.18 -40.08
N THR A 752 14.54 -7.28 -40.54
CA THR A 752 13.11 -7.35 -40.21
C THR A 752 12.46 -8.56 -40.89
N LEU A 753 11.48 -9.18 -40.23
CA LEU A 753 10.83 -10.43 -40.68
C LEU A 753 10.34 -10.37 -42.13
N LYS A 754 9.93 -9.20 -42.64
CA LYS A 754 9.48 -9.01 -44.03
C LYS A 754 10.58 -9.17 -45.09
N HIS A 755 11.85 -9.13 -44.70
CA HIS A 755 13.01 -9.20 -45.59
C HIS A 755 13.82 -10.50 -45.42
N TRP A 756 13.27 -11.50 -44.72
CA TRP A 756 13.92 -12.79 -44.57
C TRP A 756 13.84 -13.57 -45.88
N THR A 757 14.97 -14.08 -46.32
CA THR A 757 15.08 -15.05 -47.42
C THR A 757 14.73 -16.46 -46.92
N GLU A 758 14.55 -17.41 -47.84
CA GLU A 758 14.33 -18.83 -47.49
C GLU A 758 15.43 -19.37 -46.55
N SER A 759 16.70 -18.99 -46.79
CA SER A 759 17.82 -19.39 -45.93
C SER A 759 17.74 -18.77 -44.53
N ASP A 760 17.38 -17.48 -44.43
CA ASP A 760 17.18 -16.79 -43.15
C ASP A 760 16.04 -17.44 -42.34
N LEU A 761 14.95 -17.84 -43.02
CA LEU A 761 13.81 -18.49 -42.39
C LEU A 761 14.18 -19.86 -41.83
N PHE A 762 14.91 -20.67 -42.58
CA PHE A 762 15.32 -21.99 -42.09
C PHE A 762 16.32 -21.90 -40.94
N ASP A 763 17.27 -20.96 -40.99
CA ASP A 763 18.19 -20.72 -39.87
C ASP A 763 17.42 -20.30 -38.61
N PHE A 764 16.36 -19.49 -38.76
CA PHE A 764 15.45 -19.15 -37.68
C PHE A 764 14.68 -20.35 -37.13
N LEU A 765 14.06 -21.17 -38.00
CA LEU A 765 13.33 -22.37 -37.56
C LEU A 765 14.26 -23.34 -36.83
N PHE A 766 15.53 -23.42 -37.24
CA PHE A 766 16.56 -24.22 -36.58
C PHE A 766 16.93 -23.66 -35.20
N ASP A 767 17.26 -22.36 -35.11
CA ASP A 767 17.58 -21.65 -33.85
C ASP A 767 16.45 -21.77 -32.83
N GLN A 768 15.20 -21.73 -33.31
CA GLN A 768 13.99 -21.83 -32.48
C GLN A 768 13.51 -23.26 -32.23
N ARG A 769 14.25 -24.29 -32.65
CA ARG A 769 13.90 -25.72 -32.49
C ARG A 769 12.51 -26.06 -33.04
N LEU A 770 12.20 -25.57 -34.24
CA LEU A 770 10.96 -25.79 -35.00
C LEU A 770 11.23 -26.62 -36.27
N ASN A 771 12.15 -27.58 -36.18
CA ASN A 771 12.65 -28.35 -37.33
C ASN A 771 11.54 -29.14 -38.05
N GLU A 772 10.52 -29.58 -37.30
CA GLU A 772 9.37 -30.31 -37.85
C GLU A 772 8.48 -29.47 -38.78
N LEU A 773 8.62 -28.13 -38.78
CA LEU A 773 7.93 -27.23 -39.70
C LEU A 773 8.73 -26.92 -40.98
N MET A 774 10.02 -27.27 -41.03
CA MET A 774 10.89 -26.96 -42.17
C MET A 774 10.40 -27.57 -43.50
N PRO A 775 9.92 -28.83 -43.55
CA PRO A 775 9.40 -29.40 -44.81
C PRO A 775 8.21 -28.63 -45.40
N LEU A 776 7.39 -28.01 -44.55
CA LEU A 776 6.27 -27.16 -44.98
C LEU A 776 6.74 -25.78 -45.47
N CYS A 777 7.97 -25.38 -45.10
CA CYS A 777 8.50 -24.04 -45.34
C CYS A 777 9.56 -23.98 -46.45
N GLU A 778 9.84 -25.09 -47.17
CA GLU A 778 10.91 -25.21 -48.19
C GLU A 778 10.92 -24.14 -49.27
N LYS A 779 9.79 -23.47 -49.52
CA LYS A 779 9.65 -22.39 -50.51
C LYS A 779 9.04 -21.12 -49.90
N MET A 780 9.17 -20.95 -48.60
CA MET A 780 8.63 -19.81 -47.88
C MET A 780 9.73 -18.80 -47.55
N ASP A 781 9.44 -17.53 -47.83
CA ASP A 781 10.21 -16.41 -47.35
C ASP A 781 9.56 -15.78 -46.10
N GLY A 782 10.16 -14.70 -45.60
CA GLY A 782 9.66 -13.96 -44.45
C GLY A 782 8.24 -13.43 -44.60
N GLN A 783 7.78 -13.13 -45.81
CA GLN A 783 6.42 -12.66 -46.06
C GLN A 783 5.43 -13.82 -46.07
N ALA A 784 5.80 -14.94 -46.70
CA ALA A 784 4.99 -16.15 -46.73
C ALA A 784 4.71 -16.68 -45.32
N ILE A 785 5.71 -16.69 -44.42
CA ILE A 785 5.50 -17.16 -43.05
C ILE A 785 4.65 -16.22 -42.19
N ILE A 786 4.68 -14.91 -42.46
CA ILE A 786 3.73 -13.95 -41.84
C ILE A 786 2.30 -14.26 -42.28
N GLN A 787 2.08 -14.59 -43.56
CA GLN A 787 0.76 -14.96 -44.04
C GLN A 787 0.30 -16.30 -43.46
N LEU A 788 1.18 -17.29 -43.37
CA LEU A 788 0.90 -18.55 -42.69
C LEU A 788 0.50 -18.32 -41.23
N TYR A 789 1.21 -17.45 -40.51
CA TYR A 789 0.86 -17.08 -39.14
C TYR A 789 -0.52 -16.40 -39.05
N LYS A 790 -0.84 -15.47 -39.96
CA LYS A 790 -2.17 -14.84 -40.01
C LYS A 790 -3.28 -15.85 -40.30
N MET A 791 -3.05 -16.80 -41.21
CA MET A 791 -3.98 -17.90 -41.47
C MET A 791 -4.22 -18.72 -40.19
N CYS A 792 -3.14 -19.11 -39.50
CA CYS A 792 -3.23 -19.81 -38.22
C CYS A 792 -4.01 -19.03 -37.15
N LEU A 793 -3.91 -17.69 -37.11
CA LEU A 793 -4.69 -16.88 -36.16
C LEU A 793 -6.19 -16.88 -36.48
N SER A 794 -6.56 -16.87 -37.77
CA SER A 794 -7.96 -16.85 -38.20
C SER A 794 -8.69 -18.19 -38.01
N GLN A 795 -8.02 -19.32 -38.23
CA GLN A 795 -8.64 -20.67 -38.23
C GLN A 795 -7.74 -21.73 -37.57
N LYS A 796 -7.40 -21.51 -36.29
CA LYS A 796 -6.40 -22.29 -35.52
C LYS A 796 -6.50 -23.81 -35.65
N ASN A 797 -7.72 -24.37 -35.57
CA ASN A 797 -7.92 -25.82 -35.60
C ASN A 797 -7.88 -26.41 -37.02
N GLU A 798 -8.46 -25.70 -38.00
CA GLU A 798 -8.51 -26.14 -39.40
C GLU A 798 -7.13 -26.05 -40.05
N THR A 799 -6.40 -24.96 -39.82
CA THR A 799 -5.04 -24.80 -40.33
C THR A 799 -4.09 -25.85 -39.74
N TYR A 800 -4.17 -26.14 -38.44
CA TYR A 800 -3.38 -27.23 -37.85
C TYR A 800 -3.69 -28.59 -38.50
N ASN A 801 -4.97 -28.88 -38.75
CA ASN A 801 -5.38 -30.14 -39.38
C ASN A 801 -4.86 -30.24 -40.83
N LEU A 802 -4.90 -29.14 -41.60
CA LEU A 802 -4.35 -29.08 -42.96
C LEU A 802 -2.83 -29.29 -42.98
N LEU A 803 -2.08 -28.54 -42.15
CA LEU A 803 -0.62 -28.65 -42.08
C LEU A 803 -0.18 -30.05 -41.62
N ASN A 804 -0.89 -30.63 -40.66
CA ASN A 804 -0.62 -31.99 -40.18
C ASN A 804 -1.03 -33.06 -41.20
N ALA A 805 -2.04 -32.81 -42.04
CA ALA A 805 -2.40 -33.71 -43.14
C ALA A 805 -1.37 -33.69 -44.27
N GLU A 806 -0.85 -32.51 -44.61
CA GLU A 806 0.19 -32.32 -45.64
C GLU A 806 1.54 -32.94 -45.23
N LEU A 807 1.94 -32.79 -43.96
CA LEU A 807 3.13 -33.49 -43.43
C LEU A 807 2.98 -35.01 -43.42
N LYS A 808 1.76 -35.51 -43.15
CA LYS A 808 1.46 -36.95 -43.18
C LYS A 808 1.46 -37.51 -44.60
N SER A 809 0.91 -36.78 -45.58
CA SER A 809 0.85 -37.23 -46.97
C SER A 809 2.20 -37.13 -47.68
N GLY A 810 2.98 -36.08 -47.43
CA GLY A 810 4.25 -35.82 -48.10
C GLY A 810 5.46 -36.54 -47.50
N GLN A 811 5.56 -36.61 -46.16
CA GLN A 811 6.76 -37.13 -45.49
C GLN A 811 6.47 -38.16 -44.37
N GLN A 812 5.22 -38.59 -44.18
CA GLN A 812 4.78 -39.48 -43.10
C GLN A 812 5.18 -38.99 -41.68
N ILE A 813 5.31 -37.68 -41.49
CA ILE A 813 5.63 -37.05 -40.21
C ILE A 813 4.37 -36.47 -39.59
N LYS A 814 4.23 -36.56 -38.27
CA LYS A 814 3.14 -35.91 -37.53
C LYS A 814 3.63 -34.59 -36.96
N LEU A 815 2.90 -33.50 -37.20
CA LEU A 815 3.17 -32.21 -36.58
C LEU A 815 2.79 -32.27 -35.09
N PRO A 816 3.72 -32.13 -34.14
CA PRO A 816 3.36 -32.11 -32.72
C PRO A 816 2.65 -30.80 -32.36
N ILE A 817 1.55 -30.89 -31.60
CA ILE A 817 0.82 -29.70 -31.12
C ILE A 817 1.75 -28.75 -30.37
N SER A 818 2.73 -29.27 -29.63
CA SER A 818 3.73 -28.46 -28.91
C SER A 818 4.64 -27.64 -29.83
N VAL A 819 4.95 -28.13 -31.03
CA VAL A 819 5.76 -27.40 -32.02
C VAL A 819 4.88 -26.32 -32.67
N PHE A 820 3.63 -26.65 -33.00
CA PHE A 820 2.69 -25.69 -33.56
C PHE A 820 2.37 -24.54 -32.60
N THR A 821 2.10 -24.81 -31.32
CA THR A 821 1.84 -23.74 -30.33
C THR A 821 3.07 -22.89 -30.04
N ARG A 822 4.26 -23.50 -30.04
CA ARG A 822 5.54 -22.77 -29.94
C ARG A 822 5.76 -21.85 -31.13
N PHE A 823 5.48 -22.30 -32.35
CA PHE A 823 5.53 -21.48 -33.56
C PHE A 823 4.62 -20.24 -33.43
N LEU A 824 3.36 -20.41 -33.01
CA LEU A 824 2.44 -19.28 -32.85
C LEU A 824 2.93 -18.26 -31.81
N SER A 825 3.43 -18.73 -30.67
CA SER A 825 3.93 -17.85 -29.60
C SER A 825 5.18 -17.07 -30.02
N ILE A 826 6.07 -17.68 -30.80
CA ILE A 826 7.27 -17.01 -31.29
C ILE A 826 6.91 -15.97 -32.36
N MET A 827 6.00 -16.31 -33.28
CA MET A 827 5.56 -15.40 -34.33
C MET A 827 4.79 -14.19 -33.79
N GLU A 828 4.01 -14.35 -32.73
CA GLU A 828 3.31 -13.25 -32.03
C GLU A 828 4.31 -12.19 -31.53
N ARG A 829 5.39 -12.63 -30.86
CA ARG A 829 6.44 -11.74 -30.33
C ARG A 829 7.22 -11.00 -31.42
N ILE A 830 7.36 -11.60 -32.61
CA ILE A 830 8.14 -11.02 -33.71
C ILE A 830 7.29 -10.10 -34.60
N THR A 831 5.96 -10.26 -34.58
CA THR A 831 5.03 -9.48 -35.44
C THR A 831 4.33 -8.32 -34.75
N GLU A 832 4.40 -8.19 -33.42
CA GLU A 832 3.89 -7.02 -32.70
C GLU A 832 4.64 -5.72 -33.09
N PRO A 833 3.94 -4.62 -33.42
CA PRO A 833 4.59 -3.34 -33.66
C PRO A 833 5.20 -2.80 -32.35
N PRO A 834 6.33 -2.06 -32.41
CA PRO A 834 6.85 -1.37 -31.23
C PRO A 834 5.77 -0.41 -30.71
N THR A 835 5.37 -0.61 -29.45
CA THR A 835 4.50 0.31 -28.71
C THR A 835 5.09 1.73 -28.79
N PRO A 836 4.27 2.76 -29.06
CA PRO A 836 4.79 4.13 -29.15
C PRO A 836 5.45 4.52 -27.81
N PRO A 837 6.55 5.29 -27.86
CA PRO A 837 7.33 5.60 -26.66
C PRO A 837 6.45 6.40 -25.69
N ILE A 838 6.12 5.76 -24.57
CA ILE A 838 5.72 6.47 -23.36
C ILE A 838 6.92 7.35 -22.99
N PHE A 839 6.71 8.66 -22.90
CA PHE A 839 7.72 9.58 -22.39
C PHE A 839 8.03 9.18 -20.95
N ILE A 840 9.16 8.50 -20.76
CA ILE A 840 9.75 8.18 -19.46
C ILE A 840 10.72 9.32 -19.14
N PRO A 841 10.54 10.08 -18.05
CA PRO A 841 11.64 10.85 -17.49
C PRO A 841 12.69 9.84 -17.03
N ILE A 842 13.90 9.94 -17.58
CA ILE A 842 15.05 9.13 -17.17
C ILE A 842 15.32 9.47 -15.69
N ILE A 843 14.91 8.56 -14.80
CA ILE A 843 15.43 8.50 -13.43
C ILE A 843 16.58 7.50 -13.49
N GLU A 844 17.79 8.05 -13.46
CA GLU A 844 19.08 7.33 -13.49
C GLU A 844 19.12 6.19 -12.47
N GLU A 845 19.63 5.05 -12.91
CA GLU A 845 19.96 3.91 -12.07
C GLU A 845 21.17 4.24 -11.20
N GLU A 846 21.03 4.26 -9.87
CA GLU A 846 22.19 4.12 -8.98
C GLU A 846 22.66 2.66 -9.03
N LEU A 847 23.78 2.44 -9.70
CA LEU A 847 24.53 1.18 -9.64
C LEU A 847 24.99 0.89 -8.20
N PRO A 848 25.02 -0.40 -7.77
CA PRO A 848 25.40 -0.76 -6.41
C PRO A 848 26.87 -0.43 -6.13
N TYR A 849 27.09 0.35 -5.07
CA TYR A 849 28.39 0.71 -4.52
C TYR A 849 29.18 -0.54 -4.14
N LYS A 850 30.28 -0.82 -4.87
CA LYS A 850 31.34 -1.72 -4.39
C LYS A 850 32.19 -0.94 -3.38
N PRO A 851 32.37 -1.42 -2.13
CA PRO A 851 33.26 -0.76 -1.19
C PRO A 851 34.71 -0.93 -1.67
N SER A 852 35.30 0.11 -2.23
CA SER A 852 36.76 0.20 -2.39
C SER A 852 37.38 0.53 -1.04
N ASN A 853 38.38 -0.23 -0.62
CA ASN A 853 39.20 -0.05 0.59
C ASN A 853 40.07 1.23 0.61
N LYS A 854 39.54 2.38 0.18
CA LYS A 854 40.19 3.68 0.32
C LYS A 854 39.27 4.58 1.12
N SER A 855 39.78 5.09 2.24
CA SER A 855 39.12 6.08 3.08
C SER A 855 38.56 7.23 2.25
N PRO A 856 37.36 7.75 2.54
CA PRO A 856 36.84 8.90 1.83
C PRO A 856 37.75 10.10 2.11
N ILE A 857 38.35 10.65 1.05
CA ILE A 857 39.09 11.91 1.11
C ILE A 857 38.13 12.98 1.64
N SER A 858 38.52 13.63 2.73
CA SER A 858 37.70 14.67 3.35
C SER A 858 37.62 15.86 2.40
N LEU A 859 36.42 16.37 2.12
CA LEU A 859 36.21 17.62 1.36
C LEU A 859 36.98 18.83 1.94
N TYR A 860 37.42 18.74 3.20
CA TYR A 860 38.28 19.75 3.83
C TYR A 860 39.75 19.67 3.39
N GLU A 861 40.25 18.51 2.95
CA GLU A 861 41.65 18.37 2.52
C GLU A 861 41.93 18.98 1.13
N MET A 862 40.89 19.19 0.31
CA MET A 862 40.99 19.91 -0.96
C MET A 862 41.08 21.44 -0.78
N ALA A 863 40.75 21.97 0.40
CA ALA A 863 40.87 23.38 0.71
C ALA A 863 42.27 23.64 1.29
N GLY A 864 43.25 23.87 0.42
CA GLY A 864 44.58 24.31 0.85
C GLY A 864 44.54 25.64 1.62
N THR A 865 45.62 25.99 2.31
CA THR A 865 45.81 27.34 2.86
C THR A 865 45.97 28.33 1.70
N TYR A 866 45.01 29.25 1.51
CA TYR A 866 44.99 30.16 0.35
C TYR A 866 45.29 31.62 0.73
N ASP A 867 46.29 32.22 0.06
CA ASP A 867 46.67 33.63 0.22
C ASP A 867 45.88 34.62 -0.66
N ASN A 868 45.03 34.15 -1.59
CA ASN A 868 44.27 35.02 -2.50
C ASN A 868 42.77 34.63 -2.59
N GLU A 869 41.89 35.62 -2.47
CA GLU A 869 40.42 35.47 -2.59
C GLU A 869 39.99 34.98 -3.97
N GLN A 870 40.74 35.35 -5.01
CA GLN A 870 40.48 34.88 -6.37
C GLN A 870 40.58 33.35 -6.46
N GLN A 871 41.64 32.78 -5.86
CA GLN A 871 41.86 31.33 -5.85
C GLN A 871 40.80 30.58 -5.03
N ARG A 872 40.36 31.17 -3.90
CA ARG A 872 39.25 30.61 -3.09
C ARG A 872 37.95 30.52 -3.89
N MET A 873 37.67 31.50 -4.74
CA MET A 873 36.48 31.50 -5.58
C MET A 873 36.56 30.43 -6.66
N ILE A 874 37.72 30.27 -7.30
CA ILE A 874 37.98 29.22 -8.29
C ILE A 874 37.75 27.83 -7.66
N ASP A 875 38.30 27.58 -6.47
CA ASP A 875 38.19 26.26 -5.84
C ASP A 875 36.77 25.97 -5.31
N ARG A 876 36.00 26.99 -4.91
CA ARG A 876 34.57 26.83 -4.65
C ARG A 876 33.78 26.42 -5.89
N ILE A 877 34.06 27.07 -7.03
CA ILE A 877 33.44 26.70 -8.30
C ILE A 877 33.83 25.24 -8.64
N LYS A 878 35.09 24.82 -8.38
CA LYS A 878 35.53 23.43 -8.58
C LYS A 878 34.77 22.45 -7.72
N CYS A 879 34.70 22.66 -6.41
CA CYS A 879 34.00 21.75 -5.52
C CYS A 879 32.52 21.61 -5.89
N ILE A 880 31.84 22.70 -6.27
CA ILE A 880 30.43 22.64 -6.67
C ILE A 880 30.27 21.92 -8.01
N ALA A 881 31.13 22.21 -9.00
CA ALA A 881 31.09 21.57 -10.31
C ALA A 881 31.39 20.06 -10.22
N PHE A 882 32.42 19.65 -9.48
CA PHE A 882 32.78 18.25 -9.30
C PHE A 882 31.77 17.48 -8.46
N ARG A 883 31.23 18.09 -7.40
CA ARG A 883 30.13 17.49 -6.63
C ARG A 883 28.93 17.27 -7.54
N GLY A 884 28.54 18.30 -8.32
CA GLY A 884 27.45 18.16 -9.27
C GLY A 884 27.71 17.06 -10.30
N ALA A 885 28.90 16.99 -10.88
CA ALA A 885 29.23 16.01 -11.91
C ALA A 885 29.22 14.57 -11.37
N ARG A 886 29.73 14.38 -10.14
CA ARG A 886 29.63 13.12 -9.39
C ARG A 886 28.17 12.73 -9.15
N ASP A 887 27.35 13.69 -8.72
CA ASP A 887 25.96 13.45 -8.31
C ASP A 887 25.02 13.15 -9.51
N VAL A 888 25.43 13.45 -10.76
CA VAL A 888 24.69 13.09 -12.00
C VAL A 888 25.47 12.18 -12.95
N GLY A 889 26.54 11.52 -12.49
CA GLY A 889 27.31 10.57 -13.30
C GLY A 889 27.86 11.12 -14.62
N ALA A 890 28.05 12.44 -14.72
CA ALA A 890 28.31 13.11 -16.00
C ALA A 890 29.69 12.72 -16.54
N THR A 891 29.72 12.13 -17.75
CA THR A 891 30.95 11.84 -18.49
C THR A 891 31.55 13.08 -19.15
N PHE A 892 30.96 14.27 -18.97
CA PHE A 892 31.53 15.54 -19.41
C PHE A 892 31.10 16.75 -18.57
N ILE A 893 32.06 17.64 -18.29
CA ILE A 893 31.81 18.94 -17.62
C ILE A 893 32.19 20.05 -18.59
N ASN A 894 31.20 20.74 -19.16
CA ASN A 894 31.44 21.90 -20.02
C ASN A 894 31.02 23.21 -19.30
N ARG A 895 31.48 24.35 -19.82
CA ARG A 895 31.25 25.66 -19.16
C ARG A 895 29.77 26.01 -19.06
N GLN A 896 28.96 25.62 -20.04
CA GLN A 896 27.51 25.83 -20.02
C GLN A 896 26.86 25.06 -18.86
N TRP A 897 27.24 23.79 -18.70
CA TRP A 897 26.74 22.95 -17.62
C TRP A 897 27.08 23.51 -16.23
N ILE A 898 28.31 24.01 -16.02
CA ILE A 898 28.69 24.67 -14.76
C ILE A 898 27.86 25.95 -14.55
N SER A 899 27.71 26.75 -15.60
CA SER A 899 26.91 27.98 -15.63
C SER A 899 25.49 27.75 -15.12
N ASP A 900 24.85 26.69 -15.64
CA ASP A 900 23.47 26.32 -15.31
C ASP A 900 23.35 25.84 -13.87
N LYS A 901 24.34 25.07 -13.37
CA LYS A 901 24.33 24.53 -12.00
C LYS A 901 24.60 25.57 -10.92
N ILE A 902 25.44 26.57 -11.18
CA ILE A 902 25.71 27.64 -10.21
C ILE A 902 24.87 28.90 -10.43
N HIS A 903 23.95 28.87 -11.40
CA HIS A 903 23.10 30.00 -11.78
C HIS A 903 23.90 31.30 -12.05
N ARG A 904 24.92 31.19 -12.90
CA ARG A 904 25.76 32.31 -13.38
C ARG A 904 25.88 32.26 -14.89
N THR A 905 26.55 33.25 -15.49
CA THR A 905 26.77 33.31 -16.94
C THR A 905 28.03 32.53 -17.34
N THR A 906 28.08 32.05 -18.58
CA THR A 906 29.26 31.33 -19.11
C THR A 906 30.51 32.21 -19.17
N ARG A 907 30.31 33.53 -19.31
CA ARG A 907 31.38 34.53 -19.19
C ARG A 907 31.96 34.56 -17.78
N PHE A 908 31.11 34.56 -16.74
CA PHE A 908 31.56 34.43 -15.35
C PHE A 908 32.34 33.12 -15.12
N ILE A 909 31.95 32.00 -15.73
CA ILE A 909 32.78 30.78 -15.64
C ILE A 909 34.11 30.97 -16.35
N THR A 910 34.15 31.62 -17.50
CA THR A 910 35.39 31.84 -18.27
C THR A 910 36.39 32.71 -17.50
N ASP A 911 35.91 33.74 -16.82
CA ASP A 911 36.75 34.67 -16.06
C ASP A 911 37.33 34.03 -14.77
N TRP A 912 36.71 32.95 -14.28
CA TRP A 912 37.03 32.32 -12.99
C TRP A 912 37.29 30.80 -13.10
N TRP A 913 37.45 30.27 -14.32
CA TRP A 913 37.79 28.86 -14.58
C TRP A 913 38.68 28.77 -15.82
N ASN A 914 40.00 28.81 -15.59
CA ASN A 914 41.00 28.93 -16.65
C ASN A 914 41.32 27.63 -17.42
N LYS A 915 40.65 26.50 -17.14
CA LYS A 915 40.91 25.25 -17.88
C LYS A 915 40.22 25.25 -19.25
N SER A 916 40.93 24.75 -20.27
CA SER A 916 40.34 24.44 -21.58
C SER A 916 39.40 23.23 -21.48
N TYR A 917 38.54 23.04 -22.48
CA TYR A 917 37.60 21.91 -22.54
C TYR A 917 38.33 20.56 -22.37
N ASP A 918 39.49 20.41 -23.01
CA ASP A 918 40.30 19.19 -22.96
C ASP A 918 40.99 18.98 -21.61
N GLN A 919 41.33 20.06 -20.89
CA GLN A 919 41.96 20.00 -19.57
C GLN A 919 41.01 19.66 -18.42
N CYS A 920 39.69 19.71 -18.65
CA CYS A 920 38.70 19.29 -17.66
C CYS A 920 38.69 17.76 -17.42
N PHE A 921 39.41 16.98 -18.23
CA PHE A 921 39.41 15.51 -18.17
C PHE A 921 40.73 14.84 -17.81
N ALA A 922 41.87 15.53 -17.90
CA ALA A 922 43.18 14.89 -17.76
C ALA A 922 43.55 14.50 -16.31
N ASP A 923 42.92 15.09 -15.28
CA ASP A 923 43.27 14.89 -13.88
C ASP A 923 42.41 13.80 -13.18
N TYR A 924 42.25 12.64 -13.82
CA TYR A 924 41.60 11.45 -13.22
C TYR A 924 42.51 10.22 -13.21
N SER A 925 43.81 10.43 -12.95
CA SER A 925 44.78 9.31 -12.86
C SER A 925 45.69 9.31 -11.63
N ASN A 926 45.48 10.16 -10.61
CA ASN A 926 46.18 10.04 -9.31
C ASN A 926 45.24 10.11 -8.13
#